data_AF-A0A328WLF2-F1
#
_entry.id   AF-A0A328WLF2-F1
#
_cell.length_a   1.000
_cell.length_b   1.000
_cell.length_c   1.000
_cell.angle_alpha   90.00
_cell.angle_beta   90.00
_cell.angle_gamma   90.00
#
_symmetry.space_group_name_H-M   'P 1'
#
loop_
_entity.id
_entity.type
_entity.pdbx_description
1 polymer ?
#
loop_
_entity_poly.entity_id
_entity_poly.type
_entity_poly.pdbx_seq_one_letter_code
_entity_poly.pdbx_strand_id
1 'polypeptide(L)'
;MKKITFLAFLLLAFFQLSAQNVVINEIITSNSTVITDEDGSYEDWVELYNTGTEAINLEGYGLTDISSNPYQWVFPAYWIEPGEHLLIWCSDKNRTDINFPLHTNFKISSGGEVITLTKPNGDVEDSYPAILVPQNYTYGRQTDGSAIFVYFPIPTPGDTNNNATGYTGILTSPIFAVNGGFYSSSFGLIISHPDPEVTIIYTTDGSDPSIDNLAGTSYQYKNEYPYEVGQMPSENFLTKNFQSFQYSTPLTIEDRTSQPNDISTISSTYDSDPSYYIPNFNIFKGTVVRARAYKAGALTSPIVTQSYFVSPQGADCFSIPVISISLDENKFFDYNNGIYVAGEDFDNWRLQNPNTPALFNADSNYDRSGAATEKVGHFNYFVNGSEVLNQQVGIRINGGGTRAYQHKSLRLYARSELGASTFNYPIFPNENYNSYKRLVLRNSGNDFFNTYYKDAFTHELIEKTGLDNQAYQPSVIFLNGEYWGMLNIRERLDRHYFERKYGIVEEDIEILADGYVIDEGSDAHFQAMFSYLENNSLSNDANFSYINTQMDVDNFRDYFITNIFVQNTDWPGWNTLFWRKNTAAYLPTAPYGNDGRWRTAIKDTDAGFSLMLDINDHNTLEFATALGGPIWPNPEWSTLILRRLLENESFELSFINRFADMMNTFFLPERVINLSNQFASVIEPEIAQQYNRWAAPYSFSWWLESQNVIETFAMERPVYQREHIRAKFGISNDIAATLNVNDDTNGFVKINTIDITSDTPGVSVNPYPWTGIYFHNIPVTLTAIPLEGFAFSHWSGDVNSTEAEITYTPAGNFSVTANFIPSEVPATEEPIYFWMMDGSVTNDTPLTALNSSFEVGTEGILSYESCLVGYPFDNTHPNWRKASMERRNSPTDINYMPEANNNLPFASAGMRGLQIKQPFQNEGLENAMIFSFSTLGYENIVFGFAAKDESAADGLVMDYSVDGSTFTNAGLANSNIPLTAAYQLFETNFSTIEAASNNENFKVRIRFSGENLSADNGNRVTFNNFSAKGVEIPLSIPENTHLSFKIYPNPATDVLNVNHSYSDVTFNLFTIDGKIIKGGNLENQQINLSDLQSGIYLLQLTSEGKSETKKIIKK
;
A
#
# COMPACT_ATOMS: atom_id res chain seq x y z
N MET A 1 -25.56 -69.51 69.82
CA MET A 1 -26.91 -70.06 69.49
C MET A 1 -27.63 -69.00 68.65
N LYS A 2 -27.88 -69.26 67.35
CA LYS A 2 -29.22 -69.61 66.77
C LYS A 2 -30.26 -68.48 66.98
N LYS A 3 -31.01 -67.92 66.02
CA LYS A 3 -31.31 -68.12 64.59
C LYS A 3 -32.10 -66.85 64.13
N ILE A 4 -31.90 -66.27 62.92
CA ILE A 4 -32.76 -66.34 61.68
C ILE A 4 -34.23 -65.85 61.95
N THR A 5 -34.90 -64.89 61.26
CA THR A 5 -35.14 -64.76 59.80
C THR A 5 -36.03 -63.52 59.47
N PHE A 6 -35.78 -62.91 58.30
CA PHE A 6 -36.73 -62.36 57.30
C PHE A 6 -37.71 -61.21 57.65
N LEU A 7 -37.41 -59.99 57.18
CA LEU A 7 -38.25 -59.22 56.23
C LEU A 7 -37.52 -57.91 55.81
N ALA A 8 -36.53 -57.97 54.91
CA ALA A 8 -35.93 -56.78 54.29
C ALA A 8 -35.20 -57.18 53.01
N PHE A 9 -35.95 -57.66 52.02
CA PHE A 9 -35.43 -58.01 50.70
C PHE A 9 -36.51 -57.67 49.65
N LEU A 10 -36.75 -56.38 49.44
CA LEU A 10 -37.21 -55.77 48.18
C LEU A 10 -37.45 -54.25 48.38
N LEU A 11 -36.90 -53.43 47.47
CA LEU A 11 -36.92 -51.95 47.37
C LEU A 11 -36.03 -51.24 48.42
N LEU A 12 -34.99 -50.47 48.11
CA LEU A 12 -34.62 -49.70 46.91
C LEU A 12 -33.11 -49.87 46.64
N ALA A 13 -32.76 -50.59 45.57
CA ALA A 13 -31.54 -50.33 44.84
C ALA A 13 -31.82 -49.11 43.95
N PHE A 14 -31.27 -47.95 44.31
CA PHE A 14 -31.19 -46.80 43.42
C PHE A 14 -29.72 -46.49 43.18
N PHE A 15 -29.28 -46.90 41.99
CA PHE A 15 -28.23 -46.33 41.16
C PHE A 15 -26.97 -45.74 41.82
N GLN A 16 -25.87 -46.48 41.71
CA GLN A 16 -24.72 -45.94 40.99
C GLN A 16 -24.43 -46.87 39.81
N LEU A 17 -24.99 -46.52 38.65
CA LEU A 17 -24.35 -46.83 37.38
C LEU A 17 -23.05 -46.00 37.36
N SER A 18 -21.90 -46.63 37.55
CA SER A 18 -20.68 -46.08 36.95
C SER A 18 -20.80 -46.40 35.46
N ALA A 19 -21.34 -45.46 34.70
CA ALA A 19 -21.23 -45.54 33.24
C ALA A 19 -19.74 -45.45 32.91
N GLN A 20 -19.23 -46.44 32.16
CA GLN A 20 -17.91 -46.36 31.54
C GLN A 20 -17.98 -45.23 30.52
N ASN A 21 -17.23 -44.15 30.73
CA ASN A 21 -17.27 -43.00 29.85
C ASN A 21 -15.87 -42.65 29.36
N VAL A 22 -15.75 -42.37 28.07
CA VAL A 22 -14.64 -41.60 27.52
C VAL A 22 -15.05 -40.14 27.60
N VAL A 23 -14.18 -39.29 28.13
CA VAL A 23 -14.48 -37.87 28.34
C VAL A 23 -13.43 -37.00 27.66
N ILE A 24 -13.82 -35.78 27.30
CA ILE A 24 -12.86 -34.75 26.89
C ILE A 24 -12.14 -34.29 28.16
N ASN A 25 -10.83 -34.55 28.24
CA ASN A 25 -10.02 -34.36 29.44
C ASN A 25 -9.32 -33.01 29.45
N GLU A 26 -8.75 -32.60 28.33
CA GLU A 26 -7.99 -31.36 28.18
C GLU A 26 -8.10 -30.88 26.74
N ILE A 27 -8.08 -29.57 26.52
CA ILE A 27 -8.09 -28.97 25.19
C ILE A 27 -7.25 -27.71 25.16
N ILE A 28 -6.55 -27.51 24.05
CA ILE A 28 -5.95 -26.24 23.67
C ILE A 28 -6.70 -25.70 22.44
N THR A 29 -6.98 -24.40 22.42
CA THR A 29 -7.70 -23.74 21.32
C THR A 29 -6.88 -22.67 20.62
N SER A 30 -5.62 -22.50 21.03
CA SER A 30 -4.63 -21.69 20.34
C SER A 30 -3.23 -22.15 20.78
N ASN A 31 -2.64 -23.07 20.02
CA ASN A 31 -1.30 -23.57 20.23
C ASN A 31 -0.29 -22.84 19.34
N SER A 32 0.75 -22.26 19.92
CA SER A 32 1.86 -21.64 19.18
C SER A 32 3.23 -22.08 19.66
N THR A 33 3.36 -22.66 20.86
CA THR A 33 4.65 -23.07 21.42
C THR A 33 4.63 -24.35 22.26
N VAL A 34 3.48 -24.96 22.52
CA VAL A 34 3.37 -26.05 23.52
C VAL A 34 3.97 -27.35 22.98
N ILE A 35 3.39 -27.89 21.92
CA ILE A 35 3.85 -29.11 21.22
C ILE A 35 3.53 -28.98 19.72
N THR A 36 4.32 -29.61 18.87
CA THR A 36 4.04 -29.73 17.44
C THR A 36 3.46 -31.10 17.10
N ASP A 37 2.68 -31.17 16.03
CA ASP A 37 2.35 -32.43 15.39
C ASP A 37 3.56 -33.05 14.67
N GLU A 38 3.36 -34.19 14.01
CA GLU A 38 4.40 -34.91 13.27
C GLU A 38 4.92 -34.17 12.02
N ASP A 39 4.22 -33.13 11.56
CA ASP A 39 4.65 -32.27 10.45
C ASP A 39 5.43 -31.04 10.96
N GLY A 40 5.63 -30.90 12.27
CA GLY A 40 6.30 -29.75 12.89
C GLY A 40 5.41 -28.50 13.02
N SER A 41 4.10 -28.65 12.88
CA SER A 41 3.12 -27.56 13.00
C SER A 41 2.53 -27.49 14.42
N TYR A 42 2.35 -26.30 14.96
CA TYR A 42 1.60 -26.10 16.21
C TYR A 42 0.10 -26.12 15.88
N GLU A 43 -0.51 -27.29 15.99
CA GLU A 43 -1.95 -27.46 15.80
C GLU A 43 -2.68 -27.48 17.15
N ASP A 44 -3.94 -27.05 17.14
CA ASP A 44 -4.81 -27.20 18.30
C ASP A 44 -5.12 -28.68 18.51
N TRP A 45 -5.50 -29.07 19.74
CA TRP A 45 -5.76 -30.47 20.04
C TRP A 45 -6.80 -30.65 21.15
N VAL A 46 -7.48 -31.79 21.08
CA VAL A 46 -8.40 -32.31 22.07
C VAL A 46 -7.80 -33.59 22.63
N GLU A 47 -7.81 -33.73 23.95
CA GLU A 47 -7.41 -34.96 24.63
C GLU A 47 -8.64 -35.68 25.18
N LEU A 48 -8.72 -36.99 24.92
CA LEU A 48 -9.71 -37.88 25.52
C LEU A 48 -9.08 -38.71 26.63
N TYR A 49 -9.86 -39.01 27.67
CA TYR A 49 -9.45 -39.87 28.78
C TYR A 49 -10.48 -40.97 29.05
N ASN A 50 -10.02 -42.21 29.21
CA ASN A 50 -10.88 -43.32 29.60
C ASN A 50 -11.00 -43.41 31.14
N THR A 51 -12.16 -43.01 31.67
CA THR A 51 -12.47 -43.06 33.11
C THR A 51 -12.85 -44.45 33.63
N GLY A 52 -13.04 -45.41 32.72
CA GLY A 52 -13.48 -46.77 33.01
C GLY A 52 -12.36 -47.69 33.47
N THR A 53 -12.74 -48.94 33.74
CA THR A 53 -11.81 -50.04 34.09
C THR A 53 -11.58 -51.01 32.94
N GLU A 54 -12.21 -50.80 31.79
CA GLU A 54 -12.12 -51.65 30.59
C GLU A 54 -11.78 -50.78 29.36
N ALA A 55 -11.16 -51.38 28.35
CA ALA A 55 -10.86 -50.71 27.09
C ALA A 55 -12.14 -50.34 26.33
N ILE A 56 -12.17 -49.17 25.69
CA ILE A 56 -13.32 -48.67 24.92
C ILE A 56 -12.91 -48.53 23.45
N ASN A 57 -13.70 -49.11 22.53
CA ASN A 57 -13.52 -48.90 21.10
C ASN A 57 -14.27 -47.63 20.66
N LEU A 58 -13.55 -46.68 20.07
CA LEU A 58 -14.08 -45.40 19.59
C LEU A 58 -14.70 -45.49 18.19
N GLU A 59 -14.74 -46.66 17.55
CA GLU A 59 -15.33 -46.83 16.21
C GLU A 59 -16.74 -46.22 16.11
N GLY A 60 -16.89 -45.24 15.21
CA GLY A 60 -18.17 -44.58 14.96
C GLY A 60 -18.55 -43.49 15.96
N TYR A 61 -17.71 -43.16 16.95
CA TYR A 61 -17.87 -41.95 17.74
C TYR A 61 -17.67 -40.72 16.84
N GLY A 62 -18.41 -39.65 17.11
CA GLY A 62 -18.27 -38.37 16.43
C GLY A 62 -17.59 -37.32 17.30
N LEU A 63 -16.72 -36.49 16.71
CA LEU A 63 -16.18 -35.27 17.31
C LEU A 63 -16.58 -34.08 16.44
N THR A 64 -17.08 -33.00 17.05
CA THR A 64 -17.57 -31.84 16.31
C THR A 64 -17.49 -30.54 17.12
N ASP A 65 -17.26 -29.43 16.43
CA ASP A 65 -17.45 -28.04 16.87
C ASP A 65 -18.82 -27.46 16.43
N ILE A 66 -19.59 -28.23 15.65
CA ILE A 66 -20.87 -27.83 15.05
C ILE A 66 -22.03 -28.64 15.64
N SER A 67 -22.81 -27.99 16.51
CA SER A 67 -23.97 -28.64 17.17
C SER A 67 -25.00 -29.29 16.23
N SER A 68 -25.12 -28.81 14.99
CA SER A 68 -26.03 -29.39 13.98
C SER A 68 -25.45 -30.60 13.22
N ASN A 69 -24.17 -30.91 13.41
CA ASN A 69 -23.47 -32.01 12.75
C ASN A 69 -22.67 -32.88 13.74
N PRO A 70 -23.33 -33.74 14.55
CA PRO A 70 -22.69 -34.54 15.60
C PRO A 70 -21.56 -35.49 15.14
N TYR A 71 -21.46 -35.75 13.84
CA TYR A 71 -20.50 -36.67 13.22
C TYR A 71 -19.63 -35.96 12.16
N GLN A 72 -19.29 -34.70 12.41
CA GLN A 72 -18.42 -33.92 11.54
C GLN A 72 -17.08 -34.60 11.28
N TRP A 73 -16.44 -35.09 12.34
CA TRP A 73 -15.34 -36.04 12.24
C TRP A 73 -15.71 -37.34 12.97
N VAL A 74 -15.40 -38.50 12.38
CA VAL A 74 -15.77 -39.81 12.93
C VAL A 74 -14.51 -40.60 13.25
N PHE A 75 -14.45 -41.13 14.46
CA PHE A 75 -13.31 -41.90 14.94
C PHE A 75 -13.18 -43.25 14.18
N PRO A 76 -11.95 -43.65 13.82
CA PRO A 76 -11.66 -45.01 13.37
C PRO A 76 -11.80 -46.01 14.54
N ALA A 77 -11.65 -47.30 14.25
CA ALA A 77 -11.62 -48.34 15.28
C ALA A 77 -10.33 -48.26 16.12
N TYR A 78 -10.35 -47.39 17.13
CA TYR A 78 -9.27 -47.19 18.09
C TYR A 78 -9.70 -47.65 19.48
N TRP A 79 -8.87 -48.46 20.13
CA TRP A 79 -9.11 -48.93 21.50
C TRP A 79 -8.36 -48.02 22.48
N ILE A 80 -9.09 -47.32 23.35
CA ILE A 80 -8.52 -46.55 24.45
C ILE A 80 -8.57 -47.40 25.74
N GLU A 81 -7.39 -47.74 26.27
CA GLU A 81 -7.22 -48.57 27.47
C GLU A 81 -7.65 -47.83 28.75
N PRO A 82 -7.94 -48.54 29.86
CA PRO A 82 -8.30 -47.91 31.13
C PRO A 82 -7.23 -46.92 31.62
N GLY A 83 -7.63 -45.67 31.83
CA GLY A 83 -6.72 -44.62 32.27
C GLY A 83 -5.75 -44.11 31.19
N GLU A 84 -5.94 -44.48 29.92
CA GLU A 84 -5.18 -43.93 28.79
C GLU A 84 -5.71 -42.54 28.38
N HIS A 85 -4.78 -41.71 27.91
CA HIS A 85 -5.01 -40.40 27.30
C HIS A 85 -4.75 -40.48 25.80
N LEU A 86 -5.72 -40.07 24.99
CA LEU A 86 -5.61 -40.03 23.54
C LEU A 86 -5.65 -38.58 23.06
N LEU A 87 -4.58 -38.13 22.42
CA LEU A 87 -4.50 -36.80 21.82
C LEU A 87 -4.97 -36.84 20.35
N ILE A 88 -5.83 -35.89 19.99
CA ILE A 88 -6.37 -35.72 18.64
C ILE A 88 -6.07 -34.29 18.19
N TRP A 89 -5.37 -34.14 17.07
CA TRP A 89 -5.06 -32.86 16.47
C TRP A 89 -6.26 -32.29 15.70
N CYS A 90 -6.63 -31.04 15.98
CA CYS A 90 -7.69 -30.33 15.30
C CYS A 90 -7.11 -29.44 14.20
N SER A 91 -6.72 -30.06 13.09
CA SER A 91 -5.83 -29.44 12.10
C SER A 91 -6.40 -29.35 10.67
N ASP A 92 -7.63 -29.81 10.44
CA ASP A 92 -8.24 -29.93 9.10
C ASP A 92 -7.50 -30.90 8.13
N LYS A 93 -6.63 -31.79 8.67
CA LYS A 93 -5.87 -32.75 7.85
C LYS A 93 -6.60 -34.09 7.62
N ASN A 94 -7.62 -34.38 8.43
CA ASN A 94 -8.51 -35.54 8.33
C ASN A 94 -7.78 -36.91 8.28
N ARG A 95 -6.82 -37.15 9.18
CA ARG A 95 -6.02 -38.39 9.27
C ARG A 95 -6.65 -39.36 10.26
N THR A 96 -6.96 -40.58 9.82
CA THR A 96 -7.71 -41.59 10.59
C THR A 96 -7.01 -42.97 10.65
N ASP A 97 -5.77 -43.08 10.17
CA ASP A 97 -4.99 -44.31 10.33
C ASP A 97 -4.50 -44.44 11.77
N ILE A 98 -4.96 -45.48 12.47
CA ILE A 98 -4.67 -45.73 13.89
C ILE A 98 -3.18 -45.96 14.21
N ASN A 99 -2.34 -46.19 13.21
CA ASN A 99 -0.89 -46.35 13.39
C ASN A 99 -0.16 -45.00 13.45
N PHE A 100 -0.86 -43.88 13.24
CA PHE A 100 -0.34 -42.52 13.22
C PHE A 100 -1.20 -41.61 14.11
N PRO A 101 -0.70 -40.40 14.47
CA PRO A 101 -1.52 -39.40 15.16
C PRO A 101 -2.82 -39.11 14.41
N LEU A 102 -3.92 -38.93 15.14
CA LEU A 102 -5.23 -38.66 14.57
C LEU A 102 -5.43 -37.18 14.33
N HIS A 103 -6.01 -36.82 13.19
CA HIS A 103 -6.32 -35.44 12.82
C HIS A 103 -7.77 -35.29 12.39
N THR A 104 -8.48 -34.31 12.95
CA THR A 104 -9.83 -33.97 12.51
C THR A 104 -9.84 -33.29 11.14
N ASN A 105 -11.04 -33.17 10.55
CA ASN A 105 -11.33 -32.39 9.34
C ASN A 105 -11.84 -30.98 9.66
N PHE A 106 -11.44 -30.43 10.81
CA PHE A 106 -11.75 -29.07 11.23
C PHE A 106 -10.64 -28.52 12.14
N LYS A 107 -10.69 -27.22 12.43
CA LYS A 107 -9.84 -26.55 13.43
C LYS A 107 -10.72 -25.97 14.53
N ILE A 108 -10.14 -25.72 15.70
CA ILE A 108 -10.87 -25.11 16.81
C ILE A 108 -10.74 -23.58 16.76
N SER A 109 -11.82 -22.87 17.05
CA SER A 109 -11.82 -21.42 17.21
C SER A 109 -11.17 -20.99 18.52
N SER A 110 -10.19 -20.09 18.43
CA SER A 110 -9.59 -19.43 19.60
C SER A 110 -10.56 -18.49 20.34
N GLY A 111 -11.72 -18.18 19.76
CA GLY A 111 -12.79 -17.40 20.40
C GLY A 111 -13.64 -18.21 21.40
N GLY A 112 -13.40 -19.52 21.49
CA GLY A 112 -14.16 -20.45 22.33
C GLY A 112 -15.42 -20.98 21.64
N GLU A 113 -15.57 -22.30 21.60
CA GLU A 113 -16.74 -22.99 21.05
C GLU A 113 -16.99 -24.33 21.75
N VAL A 114 -18.15 -24.93 21.51
CA VAL A 114 -18.52 -26.19 22.15
C VAL A 114 -17.96 -27.35 21.34
N ILE A 115 -17.08 -28.15 21.94
CA ILE A 115 -16.62 -29.41 21.33
C ILE A 115 -17.43 -30.56 21.92
N THR A 116 -18.04 -31.38 21.06
CA THR A 116 -18.94 -32.46 21.48
C THR A 116 -18.39 -33.80 21.04
N LEU A 117 -18.30 -34.74 21.98
CA LEU A 117 -18.06 -36.16 21.73
C LEU A 117 -19.40 -36.90 21.70
N THR A 118 -19.75 -37.51 20.57
CA THR A 118 -21.03 -38.18 20.34
C THR A 118 -20.83 -39.69 20.14
N LYS A 119 -21.68 -40.51 20.76
CA LYS A 119 -21.69 -41.97 20.58
C LYS A 119 -22.22 -42.37 19.20
N PRO A 120 -21.94 -43.60 18.72
CA PRO A 120 -22.50 -44.11 17.46
C PRO A 120 -24.03 -44.17 17.42
N ASN A 121 -24.71 -44.17 18.57
CA ASN A 121 -26.16 -44.19 18.67
C ASN A 121 -26.82 -42.79 18.64
N GLY A 122 -26.04 -41.72 18.57
CA GLY A 122 -26.50 -40.33 18.52
C GLY A 122 -26.53 -39.60 19.86
N ASP A 123 -26.27 -40.30 20.97
CA ASP A 123 -26.23 -39.68 22.29
C ASP A 123 -24.91 -38.92 22.50
N VAL A 124 -24.98 -37.73 23.09
CA VAL A 124 -23.78 -37.00 23.55
C VAL A 124 -23.14 -37.78 24.68
N GLU A 125 -21.87 -38.16 24.52
CA GLU A 125 -21.06 -38.77 25.58
C GLU A 125 -20.51 -37.70 26.51
N ASP A 126 -19.89 -36.67 25.94
CA ASP A 126 -19.33 -35.56 26.69
C ASP A 126 -19.27 -34.29 25.84
N SER A 127 -19.17 -33.15 26.51
CA SER A 127 -19.04 -31.86 25.83
C SER A 127 -18.11 -30.93 26.60
N TYR A 128 -17.25 -30.26 25.86
CA TYR A 128 -16.44 -29.15 26.31
C TYR A 128 -17.20 -27.82 26.13
N PRO A 129 -17.22 -26.92 27.15
CA PRO A 129 -17.98 -25.68 27.08
C PRO A 129 -17.33 -24.65 26.14
N ALA A 130 -18.12 -23.76 25.55
CA ALA A 130 -17.62 -22.60 24.82
C ALA A 130 -17.00 -21.58 25.80
N ILE A 131 -15.68 -21.67 25.97
CA ILE A 131 -14.91 -20.81 26.87
C ILE A 131 -13.64 -20.32 26.17
N LEU A 132 -13.26 -19.08 26.47
CA LEU A 132 -12.01 -18.51 25.98
C LEU A 132 -10.84 -19.11 26.77
N VAL A 133 -9.91 -19.74 26.06
CA VAL A 133 -8.66 -20.24 26.60
C VAL A 133 -7.52 -19.35 26.07
N PRO A 134 -6.68 -18.76 26.95
CA PRO A 134 -5.52 -18.00 26.50
C PRO A 134 -4.58 -18.85 25.63
N GLN A 135 -3.88 -18.20 24.70
CA GLN A 135 -2.92 -18.90 23.84
C GLN A 135 -1.85 -19.62 24.67
N ASN A 136 -1.55 -20.87 24.31
CA ASN A 136 -0.64 -21.79 25.00
C ASN A 136 -1.10 -22.26 26.39
N TYR A 137 -2.33 -21.97 26.79
CA TYR A 137 -2.97 -22.53 27.97
C TYR A 137 -3.97 -23.59 27.53
N THR A 138 -4.33 -24.47 28.44
CA THR A 138 -5.41 -25.44 28.25
C THR A 138 -6.50 -25.24 29.27
N TYR A 139 -7.67 -25.80 28.98
CA TYR A 139 -8.74 -25.96 29.95
C TYR A 139 -9.06 -27.46 30.02
N GLY A 140 -8.98 -28.02 31.21
CA GLY A 140 -9.09 -29.47 31.39
C GLY A 140 -9.63 -29.85 32.75
N ARG A 141 -9.91 -31.14 32.92
CA ARG A 141 -10.52 -31.70 34.12
C ARG A 141 -9.47 -31.90 35.21
N GLN A 142 -9.78 -31.52 36.45
CA GLN A 142 -8.90 -31.78 37.60
C GLN A 142 -9.68 -32.38 38.80
N THR A 143 -9.45 -33.64 39.17
CA THR A 143 -8.57 -34.67 38.57
C THR A 143 -9.03 -35.13 37.18
N ASP A 144 -8.21 -35.93 36.48
CA ASP A 144 -8.57 -36.54 35.18
C ASP A 144 -9.97 -37.15 35.24
N GLY A 145 -10.76 -36.85 34.21
CA GLY A 145 -12.14 -37.29 34.10
C GLY A 145 -13.13 -36.80 35.16
N SER A 146 -12.73 -35.90 36.05
CA SER A 146 -13.64 -35.27 37.03
C SER A 146 -14.60 -34.28 36.37
N ALA A 147 -15.71 -33.94 37.04
CA ALA A 147 -16.64 -32.93 36.55
C ALA A 147 -16.13 -31.48 36.66
N ILE A 148 -14.95 -31.25 37.24
CA ILE A 148 -14.42 -29.91 37.53
C ILE A 148 -13.41 -29.56 36.45
N PHE A 149 -13.70 -28.51 35.69
CA PHE A 149 -12.75 -27.94 34.73
C PHE A 149 -12.00 -26.75 35.32
N VAL A 150 -10.72 -26.68 34.99
CA VAL A 150 -9.79 -25.64 35.42
C VAL A 150 -8.86 -25.27 34.27
N TYR A 151 -8.32 -24.06 34.31
CA TYR A 151 -7.27 -23.61 33.40
C TYR A 151 -5.92 -24.14 33.85
N PHE A 152 -5.13 -24.64 32.91
CA PHE A 152 -3.74 -25.01 33.15
C PHE A 152 -2.79 -24.07 32.38
N PRO A 153 -1.92 -23.31 33.07
CA PRO A 153 -0.87 -22.53 32.43
C PRO A 153 0.27 -23.40 31.88
N ILE A 154 0.35 -24.64 32.35
CA ILE A 154 1.29 -25.65 31.86
C ILE A 154 0.42 -26.82 31.40
N PRO A 155 0.15 -26.94 30.09
CA PRO A 155 -0.62 -28.04 29.52
C PRO A 155 0.00 -29.42 29.80
N THR A 156 -0.82 -30.47 29.81
CA THR A 156 -0.41 -31.85 30.11
C THR A 156 -0.73 -32.86 28.98
N PRO A 157 -0.34 -32.58 27.72
CA PRO A 157 -0.70 -33.43 26.59
C PRO A 157 -0.15 -34.86 26.72
N GLY A 158 -1.05 -35.84 26.76
CA GLY A 158 -0.73 -37.27 26.88
C GLY A 158 -0.32 -37.71 28.29
N ASP A 159 -0.38 -36.81 29.28
CA ASP A 159 0.00 -37.02 30.67
C ASP A 159 -1.19 -36.73 31.61
N THR A 160 -1.06 -37.09 32.89
CA THR A 160 -2.14 -36.87 33.88
C THR A 160 -2.27 -35.41 34.34
N ASN A 161 -3.49 -34.87 34.33
CA ASN A 161 -3.80 -33.53 34.88
C ASN A 161 -3.66 -33.49 36.41
N ASN A 162 -3.56 -34.64 37.08
CA ASN A 162 -3.64 -34.75 38.54
C ASN A 162 -2.47 -34.07 39.27
N ASN A 163 -1.34 -33.92 38.60
CA ASN A 163 -0.14 -33.28 39.15
C ASN A 163 0.01 -31.82 38.69
N ALA A 164 -0.82 -31.36 37.76
CA ALA A 164 -0.80 -29.99 37.27
C ALA A 164 -1.46 -29.03 38.27
N THR A 165 -1.09 -27.75 38.23
CA THR A 165 -1.74 -26.71 39.04
C THR A 165 -2.85 -26.07 38.21
N GLY A 166 -4.11 -26.34 38.58
CA GLY A 166 -5.28 -25.78 37.90
C GLY A 166 -5.82 -24.52 38.57
N TYR A 167 -6.43 -23.67 37.76
CA TYR A 167 -7.05 -22.41 38.19
C TYR A 167 -8.52 -22.35 37.79
N THR A 168 -9.37 -21.87 38.70
CA THR A 168 -10.83 -21.89 38.52
C THR A 168 -11.37 -20.81 37.56
N GLY A 169 -10.53 -19.85 37.18
CA GLY A 169 -10.90 -18.74 36.32
C GLY A 169 -9.71 -17.84 36.01
N ILE A 170 -9.91 -16.89 35.11
CA ILE A 170 -8.94 -15.83 34.78
C ILE A 170 -9.51 -14.51 35.27
N LEU A 171 -8.70 -13.73 35.98
CA LEU A 171 -9.13 -12.42 36.48
C LEU A 171 -9.25 -11.40 35.35
N THR A 172 -10.22 -10.49 35.48
CA THR A 172 -10.29 -9.28 34.65
C THR A 172 -9.18 -8.30 35.03
N SER A 173 -8.76 -7.49 34.07
CA SER A 173 -7.74 -6.46 34.31
C SER A 173 -8.19 -5.37 35.29
N PRO A 174 -7.26 -4.75 36.05
CA PRO A 174 -7.57 -3.57 36.85
C PRO A 174 -8.09 -2.41 35.99
N ILE A 175 -9.05 -1.65 36.52
CA ILE A 175 -9.68 -0.50 35.87
C ILE A 175 -9.03 0.78 36.38
N PHE A 176 -8.49 1.58 35.47
CA PHE A 176 -7.92 2.88 35.74
C PHE A 176 -9.00 3.95 35.58
N ALA A 177 -9.14 4.84 36.56
CA ALA A 177 -10.15 5.90 36.52
C ALA A 177 -9.84 7.01 35.49
N VAL A 178 -8.59 7.09 35.03
CA VAL A 178 -8.09 8.09 34.09
C VAL A 178 -7.19 7.40 33.07
N ASN A 179 -7.42 7.63 31.78
CA ASN A 179 -6.60 7.07 30.69
C ASN A 179 -5.22 7.75 30.62
N GLY A 180 -4.24 7.08 30.04
CA GLY A 180 -2.93 7.65 29.74
C GLY A 180 -3.04 8.83 28.79
N GLY A 181 -2.05 9.73 28.85
CA GLY A 181 -2.03 10.95 28.04
C GLY A 181 -1.35 12.12 28.73
N PHE A 182 -1.61 13.31 28.19
CA PHE A 182 -0.98 14.56 28.62
C PHE A 182 -1.95 15.42 29.43
N TYR A 183 -1.46 15.97 30.54
CA TYR A 183 -2.26 16.69 31.54
C TYR A 183 -1.59 17.99 31.97
N SER A 184 -2.38 19.05 32.17
CA SER A 184 -1.88 20.36 32.58
C SER A 184 -1.68 20.53 34.10
N SER A 185 -2.14 19.56 34.89
CA SER A 185 -2.14 19.62 36.35
C SER A 185 -2.12 18.23 36.97
N SER A 186 -1.67 18.13 38.22
CA SER A 186 -1.63 16.88 38.97
C SER A 186 -3.02 16.38 39.37
N PHE A 187 -3.15 15.07 39.54
CA PHE A 187 -4.39 14.42 39.95
C PHE A 187 -4.13 13.12 40.72
N GLY A 188 -5.16 12.63 41.43
CA GLY A 188 -5.13 11.32 42.07
C GLY A 188 -5.68 10.24 41.14
N LEU A 189 -4.85 9.28 40.76
CA LEU A 189 -5.23 8.12 39.97
C LEU A 189 -5.81 7.03 40.87
N ILE A 190 -7.06 6.67 40.61
CA ILE A 190 -7.72 5.54 41.26
C ILE A 190 -7.63 4.31 40.34
N ILE A 191 -7.10 3.21 40.89
CA ILE A 191 -7.15 1.88 40.27
C ILE A 191 -8.15 1.05 41.06
N SER A 192 -9.00 0.30 40.36
CA SER A 192 -10.06 -0.50 40.98
C SER A 192 -10.23 -1.85 40.30
N HIS A 193 -10.91 -2.77 40.96
CA HIS A 193 -11.32 -4.05 40.40
C HIS A 193 -12.74 -4.38 40.91
N PRO A 194 -13.64 -4.93 40.08
CA PRO A 194 -15.02 -5.21 40.49
C PRO A 194 -15.13 -6.27 41.59
N ASP A 195 -14.20 -7.23 41.64
CA ASP A 195 -14.08 -8.20 42.74
C ASP A 195 -13.28 -7.60 43.91
N PRO A 196 -13.89 -7.40 45.10
CA PRO A 196 -13.22 -6.82 46.26
C PRO A 196 -12.20 -7.76 46.93
N GLU A 197 -12.16 -9.04 46.59
CA GLU A 197 -11.17 -10.01 47.10
C GLU A 197 -9.86 -9.99 46.30
N VAL A 198 -9.81 -9.24 45.20
CA VAL A 198 -8.62 -9.13 44.35
C VAL A 198 -7.59 -8.21 44.99
N THR A 199 -6.34 -8.66 44.95
CA THR A 199 -5.17 -7.83 45.23
C THR A 199 -4.65 -7.24 43.92
N ILE A 200 -4.55 -5.91 43.84
CA ILE A 200 -3.96 -5.21 42.70
C ILE A 200 -2.49 -4.97 43.01
N ILE A 201 -1.60 -5.47 42.15
CA ILE A 201 -0.17 -5.18 42.19
C ILE A 201 0.17 -4.21 41.07
N TYR A 202 0.97 -3.19 41.36
CA TYR A 202 1.37 -2.17 40.40
C TYR A 202 2.86 -1.83 40.47
N THR A 203 3.36 -1.18 39.43
CA THR A 203 4.72 -0.62 39.33
C THR A 203 4.66 0.79 38.77
N THR A 204 5.70 1.59 39.05
CA THR A 204 5.88 2.94 38.48
C THR A 204 7.22 3.14 37.77
N ASP A 205 8.04 2.11 37.77
CA ASP A 205 9.38 2.05 37.18
C ASP A 205 9.38 1.37 35.80
N GLY A 206 8.20 1.06 35.25
CA GLY A 206 8.02 0.40 33.96
C GLY A 206 8.15 -1.13 33.98
N SER A 207 8.56 -1.74 35.10
CA SER A 207 8.64 -3.20 35.24
C SER A 207 7.26 -3.88 35.25
N ASP A 208 7.21 -5.16 34.93
CA ASP A 208 5.98 -5.94 34.99
C ASP A 208 5.52 -6.13 36.45
N PRO A 209 4.25 -5.82 36.81
CA PRO A 209 3.75 -6.01 38.16
C PRO A 209 3.67 -7.48 38.55
N SER A 210 4.49 -7.88 39.52
CA SER A 210 4.61 -9.25 40.04
C SER A 210 4.47 -9.31 41.55
N ILE A 211 3.62 -10.22 42.05
CA ILE A 211 3.50 -10.48 43.50
C ILE A 211 4.79 -11.05 44.09
N ASP A 212 5.62 -11.69 43.26
CA ASP A 212 6.91 -12.24 43.66
C ASP A 212 8.02 -11.19 43.70
N ASN A 213 7.75 -9.97 43.19
CA ASN A 213 8.71 -8.86 43.15
C ASN A 213 8.38 -7.74 44.16
N LEU A 214 7.63 -8.05 45.23
CA LEU A 214 7.34 -7.10 46.31
C LEU A 214 8.58 -6.72 47.15
N ALA A 215 9.59 -7.59 47.17
CA ALA A 215 10.87 -7.33 47.84
C ALA A 215 11.88 -6.58 46.95
N GLY A 216 11.52 -6.36 45.68
CA GLY A 216 12.40 -5.80 44.66
C GLY A 216 13.39 -6.79 44.07
N THR A 217 13.77 -6.53 42.82
CA THR A 217 14.79 -7.26 42.08
C THR A 217 15.94 -6.30 41.82
N SER A 218 17.14 -6.69 42.25
CA SER A 218 18.37 -5.92 42.01
C SER A 218 19.15 -6.47 40.83
N TYR A 219 19.79 -5.59 40.07
CA TYR A 219 20.71 -5.95 38.99
C TYR A 219 21.96 -5.08 39.04
N GLN A 220 23.04 -5.57 38.42
CA GLN A 220 24.32 -4.88 38.40
C GLN A 220 24.57 -4.25 37.04
N TYR A 221 25.27 -3.12 37.02
CA TYR A 221 25.66 -2.42 35.79
C TYR A 221 26.99 -1.67 36.00
N LYS A 222 27.54 -1.12 34.91
CA LYS A 222 28.73 -0.27 34.93
C LYS A 222 28.50 1.01 34.13
N ASN A 223 29.09 2.10 34.61
CA ASN A 223 29.17 3.35 33.86
C ASN A 223 30.54 3.56 33.20
N GLU A 224 31.60 2.98 33.77
CA GLU A 224 32.97 3.16 33.31
C GLU A 224 33.52 1.81 32.84
N TYR A 225 34.06 1.79 31.62
CA TYR A 225 34.65 0.60 31.01
C TYR A 225 36.13 0.85 30.67
N PRO A 226 36.94 -0.22 30.52
CA PRO A 226 38.36 -0.13 30.18
C PRO A 226 38.56 0.25 28.69
N TYR A 227 38.20 1.48 28.32
CA TYR A 227 38.23 2.00 26.96
C TYR A 227 39.65 2.08 26.38
N GLU A 228 40.63 2.54 27.18
CA GLU A 228 41.98 2.79 26.69
C GLU A 228 42.80 1.49 26.55
N VAL A 229 43.75 1.50 25.62
CA VAL A 229 44.68 0.39 25.41
C VAL A 229 45.45 0.07 26.70
N GLY A 230 45.51 -1.22 27.06
CA GLY A 230 46.18 -1.70 28.26
C GLY A 230 45.40 -1.56 29.57
N GLN A 231 44.18 -0.99 29.55
CA GLN A 231 43.30 -1.01 30.71
C GLN A 231 42.72 -2.41 30.93
N MET A 232 42.54 -2.78 32.20
CA MET A 232 41.92 -4.04 32.60
C MET A 232 40.51 -3.76 33.12
N PRO A 233 39.52 -4.66 32.87
CA PRO A 233 38.21 -4.57 33.48
C PRO A 233 38.29 -4.43 35.00
N SER A 234 37.48 -3.53 35.56
CA SER A 234 37.33 -3.37 37.01
C SER A 234 36.11 -4.13 37.50
N GLU A 235 36.12 -4.62 38.74
CA GLU A 235 34.95 -5.22 39.40
C GLU A 235 34.07 -4.15 40.10
N ASN A 236 34.13 -2.89 39.66
CA ASN A 236 33.36 -1.80 40.22
C ASN A 236 31.94 -1.82 39.64
N PHE A 237 31.07 -2.63 40.24
CA PHE A 237 29.65 -2.69 39.87
C PHE A 237 28.83 -1.67 40.64
N LEU A 238 27.91 -1.01 39.92
CA LEU A 238 26.81 -0.26 40.50
C LEU A 238 25.57 -1.15 40.57
N THR A 239 24.60 -0.80 41.41
CA THR A 239 23.38 -1.59 41.62
C THR A 239 22.14 -0.71 41.50
N LYS A 240 21.15 -1.20 40.76
CA LYS A 240 19.79 -0.65 40.68
C LYS A 240 18.80 -1.72 41.12
N ASN A 241 17.59 -1.27 41.45
CA ASN A 241 16.50 -2.16 41.82
C ASN A 241 15.17 -1.63 41.27
N PHE A 242 14.31 -2.54 40.83
CA PHE A 242 12.93 -2.27 40.46
C PHE A 242 12.02 -3.16 41.29
N GLN A 243 10.81 -2.69 41.64
CA GLN A 243 9.96 -3.41 42.58
C GLN A 243 8.47 -3.19 42.32
N SER A 244 7.69 -4.20 42.70
CA SER A 244 6.23 -4.14 42.68
C SER A 244 5.66 -3.67 44.00
N PHE A 245 4.48 -3.05 43.94
CA PHE A 245 3.77 -2.54 45.10
C PHE A 245 2.33 -3.05 45.13
N GLN A 246 1.81 -3.29 46.32
CA GLN A 246 0.39 -3.55 46.49
C GLN A 246 -0.39 -2.23 46.53
N TYR A 247 -1.42 -2.10 45.69
CA TYR A 247 -2.25 -0.90 45.65
C TYR A 247 -3.24 -0.88 46.82
N SER A 248 -3.21 0.21 47.60
CA SER A 248 -4.14 0.44 48.72
C SER A 248 -4.74 1.85 48.77
N THR A 249 -4.13 2.81 48.08
CA THR A 249 -4.53 4.23 48.07
C THR A 249 -4.31 4.84 46.69
N PRO A 250 -5.08 5.87 46.29
CA PRO A 250 -4.86 6.55 45.01
C PRO A 250 -3.42 7.02 44.82
N LEU A 251 -2.90 6.89 43.60
CA LEU A 251 -1.55 7.33 43.24
C LEU A 251 -1.56 8.80 42.83
N THR A 252 -0.62 9.60 43.30
CA THR A 252 -0.46 10.98 42.82
C THR A 252 0.27 10.97 41.48
N ILE A 253 -0.40 11.47 40.44
CA ILE A 253 0.21 11.71 39.12
C ILE A 253 0.51 13.20 39.04
N GLU A 254 1.78 13.56 38.89
CA GLU A 254 2.27 14.94 38.91
C GLU A 254 3.48 15.13 37.99
N ASP A 255 3.92 16.38 37.81
CA ASP A 255 5.14 16.70 37.08
C ASP A 255 6.35 16.23 37.89
N ARG A 256 7.05 15.21 37.36
CA ARG A 256 8.20 14.58 38.01
C ARG A 256 9.54 15.18 37.61
N THR A 257 9.57 16.28 36.86
CA THR A 257 10.81 16.90 36.37
C THR A 257 11.75 17.31 37.50
N SER A 258 11.22 17.69 38.67
CA SER A 258 12.06 18.04 39.83
C SER A 258 12.71 16.84 40.54
N GLN A 259 12.25 15.62 40.27
CA GLN A 259 12.75 14.40 40.90
C GLN A 259 14.08 13.97 40.28
N PRO A 260 15.00 13.34 41.06
CA PRO A 260 16.26 12.81 40.56
C PRO A 260 16.09 11.86 39.38
N ASN A 261 17.06 11.87 38.47
CA ASN A 261 17.15 10.92 37.37
C ASN A 261 17.46 9.50 37.88
N ASP A 262 16.93 8.50 37.18
CA ASP A 262 17.06 7.09 37.51
C ASP A 262 17.86 6.32 36.46
N ILE A 263 17.20 5.78 35.41
CA ILE A 263 17.86 4.97 34.38
C ILE A 263 18.69 5.81 33.40
N SER A 264 18.39 7.09 33.23
CA SER A 264 19.22 8.02 32.45
C SER A 264 20.59 8.31 33.07
N THR A 265 20.85 7.81 34.28
CA THR A 265 22.18 7.84 34.93
C THR A 265 23.07 6.66 34.54
N ILE A 266 22.58 5.74 33.69
CA ILE A 266 23.29 4.54 33.26
C ILE A 266 23.97 4.80 31.91
N SER A 267 25.26 4.44 31.82
CA SER A 267 26.01 4.50 30.57
C SER A 267 25.49 3.46 29.57
N SER A 268 25.44 3.86 28.31
CA SER A 268 25.06 3.02 27.16
C SER A 268 26.25 2.74 26.22
N THR A 269 27.43 3.24 26.57
CA THR A 269 28.67 3.11 25.81
C THR A 269 29.73 2.39 26.63
N TYR A 270 30.85 2.05 25.99
CA TYR A 270 32.03 1.51 26.67
C TYR A 270 33.04 2.62 27.04
N ASP A 271 32.60 3.87 27.13
CA ASP A 271 33.50 4.99 27.41
C ASP A 271 34.06 4.89 28.85
N SER A 272 35.28 5.40 29.04
CA SER A 272 35.89 5.53 30.36
C SER A 272 35.29 6.69 31.16
N ASP A 273 34.71 7.68 30.50
CA ASP A 273 33.98 8.80 31.10
C ASP A 273 32.72 9.13 30.27
N PRO A 274 31.53 8.63 30.66
CA PRO A 274 30.27 8.93 29.97
C PRO A 274 29.61 10.25 30.42
N SER A 275 30.26 11.07 31.26
CA SER A 275 29.64 12.26 31.86
C SER A 275 29.24 13.34 30.85
N TYR A 276 29.77 13.28 29.63
CA TYR A 276 29.44 14.23 28.56
C TYR A 276 28.01 14.10 28.02
N TYR A 277 27.38 12.91 28.15
CA TYR A 277 25.98 12.70 27.73
C TYR A 277 25.07 12.23 28.88
N ILE A 278 25.61 11.78 30.00
CA ILE A 278 24.77 11.51 31.18
C ILE A 278 24.29 12.86 31.74
N PRO A 279 22.96 13.12 31.79
CA PRO A 279 22.45 14.42 32.19
C PRO A 279 22.78 14.72 33.66
N ASN A 280 23.44 15.87 33.89
CA ASN A 280 23.73 16.40 35.22
C ASN A 280 22.62 17.31 35.78
N PHE A 281 21.50 17.39 35.07
CA PHE A 281 20.28 18.11 35.44
C PHE A 281 19.11 17.12 35.41
N ASN A 282 18.01 17.44 36.10
CA ASN A 282 16.85 16.57 36.05
C ASN A 282 16.11 16.72 34.72
N ILE A 283 15.96 15.61 34.00
CA ILE A 283 15.19 15.55 32.75
C ILE A 283 13.68 15.51 33.02
N PHE A 284 12.89 15.86 32.01
CA PHE A 284 11.44 15.71 32.05
C PHE A 284 11.05 14.24 32.22
N LYS A 285 10.01 13.98 33.02
CA LYS A 285 9.58 12.62 33.38
C LYS A 285 8.06 12.52 33.38
N GLY A 286 7.55 11.49 32.71
CA GLY A 286 6.22 10.96 32.90
C GLY A 286 6.13 9.98 34.08
N THR A 287 4.92 9.49 34.31
CA THR A 287 4.64 8.39 35.22
C THR A 287 4.04 7.25 34.41
N VAL A 288 4.75 6.14 34.30
CA VAL A 288 4.20 4.90 33.74
C VAL A 288 3.61 4.12 34.89
N VAL A 289 2.33 3.76 34.83
CA VAL A 289 1.69 2.91 35.83
C VAL A 289 1.27 1.61 35.16
N ARG A 290 1.80 0.50 35.64
CA ARG A 290 1.43 -0.84 35.18
C ARG A 290 0.77 -1.58 36.31
N ALA A 291 -0.36 -2.24 36.06
CA ALA A 291 -1.09 -2.96 37.10
C ALA A 291 -1.64 -4.32 36.63
N ARG A 292 -1.67 -5.27 37.56
CA ARG A 292 -2.19 -6.64 37.37
C ARG A 292 -2.98 -7.08 38.59
N ALA A 293 -4.04 -7.86 38.36
CA ALA A 293 -4.90 -8.40 39.40
C ALA A 293 -4.45 -9.82 39.81
N TYR A 294 -4.48 -10.09 41.11
CA TYR A 294 -4.12 -11.37 41.74
C TYR A 294 -5.22 -11.83 42.70
N LYS A 295 -5.52 -13.14 42.68
CA LYS A 295 -6.44 -13.80 43.60
C LYS A 295 -6.05 -15.27 43.72
N ALA A 296 -6.04 -15.81 44.94
CA ALA A 296 -5.72 -17.22 45.16
C ALA A 296 -6.69 -18.12 44.38
N GLY A 297 -6.17 -19.13 43.67
CA GLY A 297 -6.96 -20.09 42.89
C GLY A 297 -7.48 -19.60 41.53
N ALA A 298 -7.08 -18.39 41.10
CA ALA A 298 -7.38 -17.83 39.78
C ALA A 298 -6.10 -17.41 39.04
N LEU A 299 -6.11 -17.50 37.71
CA LEU A 299 -5.05 -16.95 36.87
C LEU A 299 -5.07 -15.42 36.96
N THR A 300 -3.88 -14.83 36.99
CA THR A 300 -3.73 -13.37 37.03
C THR A 300 -4.28 -12.73 35.77
N SER A 301 -4.72 -11.49 35.87
CA SER A 301 -5.19 -10.76 34.70
C SER A 301 -4.05 -10.34 33.76
N PRO A 302 -4.36 -9.95 32.51
CA PRO A 302 -3.43 -9.20 31.67
C PRO A 302 -2.97 -7.90 32.35
N ILE A 303 -1.72 -7.51 32.10
CA ILE A 303 -1.16 -6.24 32.60
C ILE A 303 -1.81 -5.10 31.83
N VAL A 304 -2.28 -4.08 32.55
CA VAL A 304 -2.69 -2.80 31.97
C VAL A 304 -1.58 -1.79 32.20
N THR A 305 -1.17 -1.11 31.13
CA THR A 305 -0.13 -0.08 31.14
C THR A 305 -0.73 1.26 30.73
N GLN A 306 -0.51 2.28 31.55
CA GLN A 306 -0.91 3.66 31.27
C GLN A 306 0.28 4.60 31.50
N SER A 307 0.59 5.45 30.51
CA SER A 307 1.63 6.47 30.63
C SER A 307 1.01 7.86 30.75
N TYR A 308 1.43 8.59 31.78
CA TYR A 308 0.91 9.93 32.09
C TYR A 308 2.04 10.97 32.03
N PHE A 309 1.80 12.06 31.32
CA PHE A 309 2.73 13.18 31.21
C PHE A 309 2.05 14.43 31.78
N VAL A 310 2.65 15.03 32.80
CA VAL A 310 2.10 16.23 33.44
C VAL A 310 3.06 17.38 33.23
N SER A 311 2.60 18.44 32.57
CA SER A 311 3.33 19.69 32.38
C SER A 311 2.33 20.84 32.22
N PRO A 312 2.69 22.09 32.53
CA PRO A 312 1.78 23.23 32.30
C PRO A 312 1.26 23.34 30.86
N GLN A 313 2.00 22.79 29.88
CA GLN A 313 1.68 22.78 28.46
C GLN A 313 0.68 21.67 28.06
N GLY A 314 0.50 20.64 28.89
CA GLY A 314 -0.39 19.52 28.57
C GLY A 314 0.00 18.86 27.23
N ALA A 315 -0.97 18.72 26.31
CA ALA A 315 -0.77 18.09 25.02
C ALA A 315 0.25 18.82 24.12
N ASP A 316 0.48 20.12 24.34
CA ASP A 316 1.41 20.95 23.56
C ASP A 316 2.86 20.84 24.06
N CYS A 317 3.16 19.90 24.97
CA CYS A 317 4.49 19.70 25.52
C CYS A 317 5.52 19.27 24.47
N PHE A 318 5.08 18.60 23.40
CA PHE A 318 5.90 18.15 22.28
C PHE A 318 5.18 18.43 20.97
N SER A 319 5.93 18.86 19.96
CA SER A 319 5.42 19.21 18.62
C SER A 319 5.30 18.02 17.68
N ILE A 320 5.91 16.89 18.03
CA ILE A 320 5.90 15.63 17.29
C ILE A 320 5.32 14.49 18.16
N PRO A 321 4.89 13.38 17.55
CA PRO A 321 4.37 12.22 18.29
C PRO A 321 5.32 11.71 19.38
N VAL A 322 4.75 11.11 20.43
CA VAL A 322 5.48 10.62 21.60
C VAL A 322 5.31 9.11 21.70
N ILE A 323 6.42 8.39 21.93
CA ILE A 323 6.46 6.97 22.22
C ILE A 323 6.88 6.78 23.67
N SER A 324 6.12 6.00 24.43
CA SER A 324 6.53 5.51 25.74
C SER A 324 6.81 4.01 25.67
N ILE A 325 8.05 3.62 25.97
CA ILE A 325 8.47 2.24 26.12
C ILE A 325 8.61 1.93 27.60
N SER A 326 8.02 0.82 28.05
CA SER A 326 8.20 0.34 29.42
C SER A 326 8.54 -1.14 29.50
N LEU A 327 9.49 -1.49 30.36
CA LEU A 327 10.01 -2.83 30.56
C LEU A 327 10.79 -2.94 31.88
N ASP A 328 11.08 -4.17 32.30
CA ASP A 328 12.00 -4.43 33.42
C ASP A 328 13.39 -3.91 33.09
N GLU A 329 13.90 -2.96 33.88
CA GLU A 329 15.13 -2.21 33.60
C GLU A 329 16.35 -3.11 33.34
N ASN A 330 16.44 -4.27 34.01
CA ASN A 330 17.52 -5.23 33.83
C ASN A 330 17.59 -5.81 32.41
N LYS A 331 16.47 -5.88 31.66
CA LYS A 331 16.47 -6.33 30.26
C LYS A 331 17.33 -5.44 29.36
N PHE A 332 17.47 -4.16 29.71
CA PHE A 332 18.28 -3.19 28.97
C PHE A 332 19.63 -2.93 29.62
N PHE A 333 19.69 -2.88 30.96
CA PHE A 333 20.83 -2.30 31.67
C PHE A 333 21.64 -3.26 32.54
N ASP A 334 21.23 -4.53 32.63
CA ASP A 334 22.04 -5.54 33.33
C ASP A 334 23.40 -5.75 32.66
N TYR A 335 24.46 -5.89 33.47
CA TYR A 335 25.82 -6.09 32.99
C TYR A 335 25.97 -7.35 32.11
N ASN A 336 25.33 -8.46 32.49
CA ASN A 336 25.48 -9.73 31.77
C ASN A 336 24.52 -9.82 30.58
N ASN A 337 23.28 -9.35 30.72
CA ASN A 337 22.19 -9.63 29.78
C ASN A 337 21.46 -8.40 29.23
N GLY A 338 21.80 -7.20 29.70
CA GLY A 338 21.24 -5.94 29.24
C GLY A 338 21.69 -5.62 27.82
N ILE A 339 20.75 -5.44 26.91
CA ILE A 339 21.04 -5.22 25.48
C ILE A 339 21.36 -3.76 25.12
N TYR A 340 21.28 -2.83 26.06
CA TYR A 340 21.49 -1.39 25.80
C TYR A 340 22.88 -0.90 26.26
N VAL A 341 23.64 -1.74 26.97
CA VAL A 341 24.92 -1.40 27.60
C VAL A 341 26.09 -2.12 26.92
N ALA A 342 27.33 -1.68 27.16
CA ALA A 342 28.51 -2.39 26.68
C ALA A 342 28.67 -3.76 27.37
N GLY A 343 28.48 -3.78 28.69
CA GLY A 343 28.31 -4.98 29.50
C GLY A 343 29.49 -5.95 29.50
N GLU A 344 29.20 -7.20 29.85
CA GLU A 344 30.18 -8.29 29.97
C GLU A 344 30.94 -8.58 28.68
N ASP A 345 30.28 -8.45 27.53
CA ASP A 345 30.91 -8.75 26.24
C ASP A 345 32.09 -7.80 25.96
N PHE A 346 31.96 -6.51 26.31
CA PHE A 346 33.05 -5.55 26.12
C PHE A 346 34.24 -5.82 27.04
N ASP A 347 33.99 -6.14 28.32
CA ASP A 347 35.07 -6.48 29.24
C ASP A 347 35.81 -7.75 28.77
N ASN A 348 35.08 -8.75 28.29
CA ASN A 348 35.66 -9.95 27.68
C ASN A 348 36.45 -9.62 26.41
N TRP A 349 35.93 -8.74 25.56
CA TRP A 349 36.62 -8.27 24.37
C TRP A 349 37.93 -7.57 24.72
N ARG A 350 37.95 -6.68 25.73
CA ARG A 350 39.17 -5.98 26.20
C ARG A 350 40.21 -6.97 26.74
N LEU A 351 39.79 -7.99 27.47
CA LEU A 351 40.70 -9.05 27.95
C LEU A 351 41.35 -9.83 26.81
N GLN A 352 40.60 -10.09 25.74
CA GLN A 352 41.09 -10.79 24.55
C GLN A 352 41.93 -9.88 23.64
N ASN A 353 41.67 -8.57 23.66
CA ASN A 353 42.29 -7.56 22.80
C ASN A 353 42.97 -6.43 23.60
N PRO A 354 43.95 -6.74 24.48
CA PRO A 354 44.52 -5.74 25.40
C PRO A 354 45.27 -4.61 24.71
N ASN A 355 45.74 -4.84 23.48
CA ASN A 355 46.56 -3.91 22.70
C ASN A 355 45.81 -3.25 21.52
N THR A 356 44.52 -3.55 21.35
CA THR A 356 43.71 -3.06 20.22
C THR A 356 42.87 -1.86 20.68
N PRO A 357 42.87 -0.72 19.98
CA PRO A 357 41.93 0.36 20.26
C PRO A 357 40.47 -0.10 20.17
N ALA A 358 39.62 0.32 21.10
CA ALA A 358 38.19 0.07 21.01
C ALA A 358 37.60 1.00 19.94
N LEU A 359 37.11 0.41 18.85
CA LEU A 359 36.36 1.11 17.81
C LEU A 359 34.91 0.63 17.82
N PHE A 360 34.08 1.14 16.91
CA PHE A 360 32.65 0.81 16.80
C PHE A 360 32.34 -0.69 16.62
N ASN A 361 33.34 -1.52 16.35
CA ASN A 361 33.24 -2.97 16.19
C ASN A 361 33.80 -3.76 17.39
N ALA A 362 34.07 -3.10 18.52
CA ALA A 362 34.44 -3.78 19.75
C ALA A 362 33.22 -4.46 20.36
N ASP A 363 33.24 -5.80 20.40
CA ASP A 363 32.11 -6.61 20.84
C ASP A 363 31.54 -6.13 22.18
N SER A 364 30.23 -5.92 22.23
CA SER A 364 29.49 -5.42 23.37
C SER A 364 28.12 -6.11 23.46
N ASN A 365 27.43 -6.05 24.61
CA ASN A 365 26.13 -6.70 24.75
C ASN A 365 25.11 -6.17 23.72
N TYR A 366 25.20 -4.89 23.35
CA TYR A 366 24.35 -4.30 22.30
C TYR A 366 24.62 -4.85 20.89
N ASP A 367 25.74 -5.55 20.65
CA ASP A 367 26.05 -6.18 19.36
C ASP A 367 25.39 -7.54 19.18
N ARG A 368 24.90 -8.13 20.27
CA ARG A 368 24.13 -9.38 20.22
C ARG A 368 22.93 -9.21 19.28
N SER A 369 22.69 -10.21 18.43
CA SER A 369 21.65 -10.17 17.40
C SER A 369 20.83 -11.45 17.33
N GLY A 370 19.81 -11.48 16.47
CA GLY A 370 18.91 -12.62 16.31
C GLY A 370 17.73 -12.62 17.28
N ALA A 371 16.92 -13.67 17.23
CA ALA A 371 15.68 -13.75 18.02
C ALA A 371 15.91 -13.89 19.53
N ALA A 372 17.04 -14.47 19.93
CA ALA A 372 17.41 -14.67 21.33
C ALA A 372 17.65 -13.35 22.09
N THR A 373 17.84 -12.23 21.41
CA THR A 373 18.10 -10.92 22.04
C THR A 373 16.84 -10.06 22.18
N GLU A 374 15.71 -10.51 21.63
CA GLU A 374 14.44 -9.81 21.74
C GLU A 374 14.00 -9.69 23.20
N LYS A 375 13.70 -8.46 23.62
CA LYS A 375 13.13 -8.18 24.94
C LYS A 375 11.68 -7.77 24.77
N VAL A 376 10.80 -8.41 25.53
CA VAL A 376 9.39 -8.00 25.58
C VAL A 376 9.28 -6.74 26.44
N GLY A 377 8.68 -5.71 25.86
CA GLY A 377 8.30 -4.47 26.52
C GLY A 377 6.89 -4.06 26.13
N HIS A 378 6.48 -2.88 26.58
CA HIS A 378 5.18 -2.30 26.29
C HIS A 378 5.36 -0.95 25.61
N PHE A 379 4.54 -0.70 24.59
CA PHE A 379 4.62 0.45 23.70
C PHE A 379 3.30 1.23 23.74
N ASN A 380 3.39 2.51 24.10
CA ASN A 380 2.31 3.48 23.96
C ASN A 380 2.71 4.52 22.92
N TYR A 381 1.83 4.82 21.97
CA TYR A 381 2.03 5.86 20.96
C TYR A 381 1.01 6.97 21.12
N PHE A 382 1.48 8.21 21.19
CA PHE A 382 0.65 9.40 21.38
C PHE A 382 0.80 10.34 20.20
N VAL A 383 -0.32 10.80 19.66
CA VAL A 383 -0.38 11.82 18.60
C VAL A 383 -1.23 12.97 19.12
N ASN A 384 -0.69 14.19 19.11
CA ASN A 384 -1.34 15.39 19.64
C ASN A 384 -1.87 15.18 21.08
N GLY A 385 -1.06 14.55 21.92
CA GLY A 385 -1.37 14.26 23.33
C GLY A 385 -2.35 13.11 23.58
N SER A 386 -2.92 12.50 22.54
CA SER A 386 -3.87 11.39 22.65
C SER A 386 -3.21 10.04 22.38
N GLU A 387 -3.49 9.04 23.22
CA GLU A 387 -3.02 7.66 23.00
C GLU A 387 -3.76 7.03 21.81
N VAL A 388 -3.01 6.55 20.82
CA VAL A 388 -3.55 5.91 19.60
C VAL A 388 -3.13 4.44 19.45
N LEU A 389 -2.05 4.01 20.11
CA LEU A 389 -1.65 2.61 20.23
C LEU A 389 -1.18 2.32 21.65
N ASN A 390 -1.53 1.14 22.17
CA ASN A 390 -1.18 0.65 23.50
C ASN A 390 -1.09 -0.88 23.45
N GLN A 391 0.12 -1.43 23.35
CA GLN A 391 0.32 -2.88 23.17
C GLN A 391 1.71 -3.35 23.61
N GLN A 392 1.86 -4.66 23.81
CA GLN A 392 3.18 -5.26 23.97
C GLN A 392 3.90 -5.37 22.63
N VAL A 393 5.24 -5.29 22.69
CA VAL A 393 6.12 -5.37 21.53
C VAL A 393 7.39 -6.12 21.88
N GLY A 394 7.94 -6.84 20.91
CA GLY A 394 9.32 -7.29 20.94
C GLY A 394 10.26 -6.14 20.58
N ILE A 395 11.37 -6.01 21.30
CA ILE A 395 12.34 -4.92 21.12
C ILE A 395 13.74 -5.50 20.92
N ARG A 396 14.47 -5.01 19.93
CA ARG A 396 15.89 -5.33 19.68
C ARG A 396 16.68 -4.08 19.34
N ILE A 397 18.00 -4.12 19.54
CA ILE A 397 18.90 -3.07 19.02
C ILE A 397 18.95 -3.13 17.49
N ASN A 398 18.94 -1.97 16.85
CA ASN A 398 19.11 -1.80 15.41
C ASN A 398 20.48 -1.17 15.09
N GLY A 399 21.07 -1.57 13.97
CA GLY A 399 22.26 -0.92 13.40
C GLY A 399 23.43 -1.88 13.18
N GLY A 400 24.55 -1.33 12.73
CA GLY A 400 25.88 -1.95 12.70
C GLY A 400 26.80 -1.22 13.67
N GLY A 401 27.74 -0.42 13.16
CA GLY A 401 28.62 0.40 14.01
C GLY A 401 27.90 1.46 14.85
N THR A 402 26.72 1.93 14.41
CA THR A 402 25.90 2.92 15.14
C THR A 402 25.33 2.38 16.45
N ARG A 403 25.43 1.07 16.70
CA ARG A 403 25.15 0.48 18.01
C ARG A 403 26.11 0.94 19.09
N ALA A 404 27.30 1.45 18.74
CA ALA A 404 28.21 2.04 19.72
C ALA A 404 27.78 3.45 20.19
N TYR A 405 26.90 4.16 19.46
CA TYR A 405 26.47 5.51 19.83
C TYR A 405 25.63 5.55 21.11
N GLN A 406 25.71 6.65 21.85
CA GLN A 406 25.04 6.79 23.14
C GLN A 406 23.50 6.67 23.05
N HIS A 407 22.88 7.11 21.96
CA HIS A 407 21.45 6.86 21.72
C HIS A 407 21.28 5.73 20.71
N LYS A 408 20.75 4.57 21.13
CA LYS A 408 20.62 3.40 20.27
C LYS A 408 19.34 3.47 19.43
N SER A 409 19.44 3.01 18.19
CA SER A 409 18.27 2.69 17.38
C SER A 409 17.61 1.38 17.86
N LEU A 410 16.30 1.26 17.74
CA LEU A 410 15.52 0.09 18.16
C LEU A 410 14.71 -0.50 17.00
N ARG A 411 14.51 -1.82 16.98
CA ARG A 411 13.51 -2.51 16.16
C ARG A 411 12.33 -2.89 17.05
N LEU A 412 11.12 -2.62 16.57
CA LEU A 412 9.87 -3.01 17.22
C LEU A 412 9.19 -4.11 16.41
N TYR A 413 8.69 -5.14 17.11
CA TYR A 413 8.02 -6.30 16.54
C TYR A 413 6.64 -6.46 17.18
N ALA A 414 5.60 -6.42 16.34
CA ALA A 414 4.26 -6.85 16.73
C ALA A 414 4.09 -8.33 16.39
N ARG A 415 3.52 -9.12 17.32
CA ARG A 415 3.36 -10.57 17.19
C ARG A 415 2.08 -10.99 17.90
N SER A 416 1.39 -11.99 17.34
CA SER A 416 0.18 -12.56 17.95
C SER A 416 0.45 -13.12 19.35
N GLU A 417 1.64 -13.67 19.60
CA GLU A 417 2.08 -14.15 20.92
C GLU A 417 2.20 -13.05 21.99
N LEU A 418 2.26 -11.78 21.56
CA LEU A 418 2.29 -10.60 22.43
C LEU A 418 0.92 -9.88 22.45
N GLY A 419 -0.13 -10.50 21.91
CA GLY A 419 -1.45 -9.91 21.72
C GLY A 419 -1.65 -9.45 20.29
N ALA A 420 -1.32 -8.20 19.98
CA ALA A 420 -1.55 -7.64 18.64
C ALA A 420 -0.44 -8.06 17.65
N SER A 421 -0.84 -8.70 16.54
CA SER A 421 0.09 -9.13 15.47
C SER A 421 0.63 -7.99 14.62
N THR A 422 0.10 -6.78 14.77
CA THR A 422 0.45 -5.58 14.00
C THR A 422 0.27 -4.31 14.83
N PHE A 423 0.95 -3.24 14.45
CA PHE A 423 0.68 -1.86 14.84
C PHE A 423 -0.47 -1.32 13.99
N ASN A 424 -1.71 -1.43 14.47
CA ASN A 424 -2.91 -1.04 13.72
C ASN A 424 -3.16 0.48 13.78
N TYR A 425 -2.27 1.25 13.15
CA TYR A 425 -2.41 2.71 13.00
C TYR A 425 -1.67 3.20 11.74
N PRO A 426 -2.19 4.20 11.01
CA PRO A 426 -1.47 4.85 9.90
C PRO A 426 -0.35 5.74 10.44
N ILE A 427 0.78 5.14 10.81
CA ILE A 427 1.93 5.83 11.39
C ILE A 427 2.54 6.84 10.40
N PHE A 428 2.54 6.50 9.11
CA PHE A 428 3.06 7.34 8.04
C PHE A 428 1.88 7.95 7.26
N PRO A 429 1.59 9.24 7.41
CA PRO A 429 0.38 9.86 6.88
C PRO A 429 0.33 9.94 5.34
N ASN A 430 1.49 9.87 4.67
CA ASN A 430 1.60 9.90 3.21
C ASN A 430 1.45 8.51 2.58
N GLU A 431 1.42 7.46 3.40
CA GLU A 431 1.28 6.08 2.94
C GLU A 431 -0.19 5.64 2.95
N ASN A 432 -0.56 4.75 2.03
CA ASN A 432 -1.91 4.18 1.97
C ASN A 432 -2.13 3.01 2.95
N TYR A 433 -1.22 2.81 3.91
CA TYR A 433 -1.23 1.66 4.81
C TYR A 433 -1.57 2.06 6.26
N ASN A 434 -2.53 1.33 6.83
CA ASN A 434 -3.02 1.57 8.19
C ASN A 434 -2.46 0.58 9.23
N SER A 435 -1.51 -0.29 8.85
CA SER A 435 -1.01 -1.34 9.72
C SER A 435 0.39 -1.84 9.36
N TYR A 436 1.20 -2.15 10.37
CA TYR A 436 2.61 -2.54 10.21
C TYR A 436 2.97 -3.72 11.13
N LYS A 437 3.72 -4.73 10.67
CA LYS A 437 4.22 -5.82 11.54
C LYS A 437 5.49 -5.42 12.31
N ARG A 438 6.32 -4.58 11.70
CA ARG A 438 7.64 -4.18 12.23
C ARG A 438 7.94 -2.72 11.91
N LEU A 439 8.63 -2.06 12.83
CA LEU A 439 9.07 -0.68 12.71
C LEU A 439 10.52 -0.56 13.17
N VAL A 440 11.22 0.45 12.70
CA VAL A 440 12.53 0.85 13.22
C VAL A 440 12.40 2.23 13.85
N LEU A 441 12.90 2.39 15.07
CA LEU A 441 13.15 3.69 15.68
C LEU A 441 14.63 4.02 15.47
N ARG A 442 14.95 4.89 14.52
CA ARG A 442 16.33 5.17 14.08
C ARG A 442 16.84 6.48 14.67
N ASN A 443 18.09 6.48 15.09
CA ASN A 443 18.85 7.64 15.61
C ASN A 443 19.52 8.46 14.47
N SER A 444 19.10 8.25 13.22
CA SER A 444 19.67 8.89 12.02
C SER A 444 21.08 8.46 11.61
N GLY A 445 21.59 7.33 12.10
CA GLY A 445 22.80 6.72 11.54
C GLY A 445 24.04 7.61 11.70
N ASN A 446 24.89 7.71 10.68
CA ASN A 446 26.06 8.59 10.66
C ASN A 446 25.68 10.08 10.81
N ASP A 447 24.44 10.46 10.46
CA ASP A 447 23.92 11.83 10.60
C ASP A 447 23.51 12.18 12.05
N PHE A 448 23.69 11.25 13.00
CA PHE A 448 23.30 11.39 14.42
C PHE A 448 23.84 12.67 15.11
N PHE A 449 25.06 13.11 14.79
CA PHE A 449 25.64 14.34 15.37
C PHE A 449 25.35 15.61 14.57
N ASN A 450 24.60 15.53 13.47
CA ASN A 450 24.46 16.59 12.47
C ASN A 450 23.00 16.99 12.32
N THR A 451 22.33 16.67 11.21
CA THR A 451 20.96 17.19 10.94
C THR A 451 19.85 16.37 11.59
N TYR A 452 20.11 15.10 11.90
CA TYR A 452 19.16 14.13 12.43
C TYR A 452 18.04 13.68 11.47
N TYR A 453 18.13 13.99 10.17
CA TYR A 453 17.09 13.63 9.20
C TYR A 453 17.59 13.24 7.80
N LYS A 454 18.91 13.27 7.54
CA LYS A 454 19.47 13.19 6.17
C LYS A 454 19.09 11.94 5.37
N ASP A 455 19.05 10.77 6.02
CA ASP A 455 18.60 9.51 5.40
C ASP A 455 17.14 9.63 4.94
N ALA A 456 16.24 10.00 5.84
CA ALA A 456 14.82 10.18 5.54
C ALA A 456 14.57 11.24 4.47
N PHE A 457 15.30 12.34 4.55
CA PHE A 457 15.28 13.40 3.54
C PHE A 457 15.67 12.89 2.16
N THR A 458 16.72 12.06 2.05
CA THR A 458 17.13 11.48 0.77
C THR A 458 16.03 10.57 0.19
N HIS A 459 15.39 9.76 1.04
CA HIS A 459 14.30 8.87 0.64
C HIS A 459 13.08 9.63 0.11
N GLU A 460 12.73 10.77 0.73
CA GLU A 460 11.66 11.67 0.28
C GLU A 460 12.05 12.42 -1.00
N LEU A 461 13.33 12.79 -1.14
CA LEU A 461 13.82 13.49 -2.31
C LEU A 461 13.57 12.71 -3.61
N ILE A 462 13.66 11.37 -3.53
CA ILE A 462 13.56 10.44 -4.67
C ILE A 462 12.26 9.64 -4.72
N GLU A 463 11.27 9.92 -3.87
CA GLU A 463 10.04 9.10 -3.73
C GLU A 463 9.35 8.83 -5.09
N LYS A 464 9.22 9.84 -5.96
CA LYS A 464 8.57 9.69 -7.29
C LYS A 464 9.46 9.07 -8.38
N THR A 465 10.65 8.55 -8.05
CA THR A 465 11.49 7.82 -9.01
C THR A 465 11.01 6.37 -9.21
N GLY A 466 10.25 5.83 -8.26
CA GLY A 466 9.85 4.42 -8.25
C GLY A 466 10.84 3.48 -7.55
N LEU A 467 11.94 4.01 -7.01
CA LEU A 467 12.82 3.27 -6.10
C LEU A 467 12.08 2.97 -4.79
N ASP A 468 12.27 1.76 -4.27
CA ASP A 468 11.81 1.45 -2.93
C ASP A 468 12.56 2.29 -1.90
N ASN A 469 11.78 2.98 -1.07
CA ASN A 469 12.24 3.87 -0.02
C ASN A 469 11.56 3.48 1.31
N GLN A 470 11.83 4.26 2.35
CA GLN A 470 11.37 4.02 3.71
C GLN A 470 10.63 5.27 4.15
N ALA A 471 9.38 5.14 4.56
CA ALA A 471 8.62 6.25 5.12
C ALA A 471 9.23 6.78 6.44
N TYR A 472 8.87 8.01 6.81
CA TYR A 472 9.47 8.76 7.92
C TYR A 472 8.41 9.38 8.84
N GLN A 473 8.59 9.25 10.14
CA GLN A 473 7.84 9.99 11.16
C GLN A 473 8.74 10.27 12.36
N PRO A 474 9.13 11.53 12.66
CA PRO A 474 9.93 11.83 13.85
C PRO A 474 9.08 11.63 15.11
N SER A 475 9.73 11.24 16.20
CA SER A 475 9.08 11.02 17.50
C SER A 475 10.00 11.34 18.69
N VAL A 476 9.40 11.71 19.81
CA VAL A 476 10.06 11.75 21.12
C VAL A 476 9.86 10.42 21.83
N ILE A 477 10.92 9.91 22.45
CA ILE A 477 10.94 8.64 23.15
C ILE A 477 11.01 8.87 24.65
N PHE A 478 10.23 8.10 25.41
CA PHE A 478 10.37 7.91 26.84
C PHE A 478 10.68 6.44 27.13
N LEU A 479 11.62 6.20 28.03
CA LEU A 479 11.93 4.87 28.53
C LEU A 479 11.61 4.84 30.03
N ASN A 480 10.73 3.94 30.45
CA ASN A 480 10.25 3.83 31.84
C ASN A 480 9.81 5.18 32.46
N GLY A 481 9.29 6.06 31.62
CA GLY A 481 8.82 7.40 32.02
C GLY A 481 9.89 8.49 32.02
N GLU A 482 11.17 8.20 31.82
CA GLU A 482 12.20 9.23 31.65
C GLU A 482 12.33 9.65 30.18
N TYR A 483 12.45 10.96 29.92
CA TYR A 483 12.74 11.47 28.58
C TYR A 483 14.03 10.83 28.05
N TRP A 484 13.90 10.18 26.91
CA TRP A 484 14.98 9.39 26.32
C TRP A 484 15.52 9.99 25.03
N GLY A 485 14.98 11.08 24.51
CA GLY A 485 15.46 11.72 23.27
C GLY A 485 14.58 11.44 22.06
N MET A 486 15.03 11.85 20.88
CA MET A 486 14.33 11.71 19.61
C MET A 486 14.81 10.48 18.84
N LEU A 487 13.87 9.72 18.28
CA LEU A 487 14.13 8.75 17.22
C LEU A 487 13.11 8.96 16.11
N ASN A 488 13.50 8.72 14.87
CA ASN A 488 12.54 8.69 13.77
C ASN A 488 12.04 7.27 13.53
N ILE A 489 10.73 7.13 13.42
CA ILE A 489 10.06 5.90 13.02
C ILE A 489 10.30 5.74 11.51
N ARG A 490 10.73 4.54 11.11
CA ARG A 490 11.01 4.16 9.73
C ARG A 490 10.35 2.82 9.43
N GLU A 491 9.92 2.63 8.19
CA GLU A 491 9.60 1.29 7.70
C GLU A 491 10.84 0.40 7.73
N ARG A 492 10.65 -0.91 7.86
CA ARG A 492 11.73 -1.88 7.70
C ARG A 492 11.60 -2.55 6.34
N LEU A 493 12.60 -2.39 5.47
CA LEU A 493 12.69 -3.08 4.19
C LEU A 493 13.03 -4.57 4.42
N ASP A 494 12.04 -5.34 4.85
CA ASP A 494 12.12 -6.79 5.00
C ASP A 494 10.96 -7.48 4.28
N ARG A 495 10.86 -8.80 4.36
CA ARG A 495 9.79 -9.58 3.74
C ARG A 495 8.37 -9.04 3.99
N HIS A 496 8.08 -8.44 5.15
CA HIS A 496 6.75 -7.90 5.43
C HIS A 496 6.47 -6.57 4.71
N TYR A 497 7.52 -5.80 4.38
CA TYR A 497 7.38 -4.63 3.51
C TYR A 497 6.99 -5.05 2.10
N PHE A 498 7.70 -6.03 1.53
CA PHE A 498 7.42 -6.51 0.16
C PHE A 498 6.09 -7.28 0.07
N GLU A 499 5.69 -7.99 1.11
CA GLU A 499 4.34 -8.55 1.24
C GLU A 499 3.28 -7.43 1.20
N ARG A 500 3.42 -6.41 2.04
CA ARG A 500 2.47 -5.30 2.11
C ARG A 500 2.40 -4.49 0.80
N LYS A 501 3.55 -4.18 0.20
CA LYS A 501 3.65 -3.27 -0.95
C LYS A 501 3.38 -3.95 -2.29
N TYR A 502 3.81 -5.19 -2.46
CA TYR A 502 3.75 -5.90 -3.75
C TYR A 502 2.96 -7.21 -3.71
N GLY A 503 2.41 -7.61 -2.55
CA GLY A 503 1.68 -8.87 -2.40
C GLY A 503 2.58 -10.11 -2.55
N ILE A 504 3.89 -9.97 -2.34
CA ILE A 504 4.83 -11.08 -2.41
C ILE A 504 4.81 -11.81 -1.07
N VAL A 505 4.30 -13.05 -1.05
CA VAL A 505 4.24 -13.85 0.17
C VAL A 505 5.65 -14.10 0.72
N GLU A 506 5.76 -14.23 2.04
CA GLU A 506 7.06 -14.24 2.76
C GLU A 506 8.03 -15.34 2.28
N GLU A 507 7.52 -16.45 1.76
CA GLU A 507 8.31 -17.58 1.25
C GLU A 507 8.81 -17.40 -0.19
N ASP A 508 8.23 -16.46 -0.94
CA ASP A 508 8.58 -16.17 -2.33
C ASP A 508 9.58 -15.02 -2.46
N ILE A 509 9.92 -14.29 -1.40
CA ILE A 509 10.86 -13.16 -1.49
C ILE A 509 12.30 -13.61 -1.27
N GLU A 510 13.20 -13.13 -2.13
CA GLU A 510 14.64 -13.23 -1.93
C GLU A 510 15.21 -11.83 -1.70
N ILE A 511 16.04 -11.68 -0.67
CA ILE A 511 16.67 -10.40 -0.30
C ILE A 511 18.15 -10.63 -0.05
N LEU A 512 18.99 -9.83 -0.71
CA LEU A 512 20.43 -9.72 -0.42
C LEU A 512 20.72 -8.33 0.12
N ALA A 513 21.52 -8.22 1.18
CA ALA A 513 21.91 -6.96 1.78
C ALA A 513 23.43 -6.90 2.04
N ASP A 514 23.96 -5.68 2.11
CA ASP A 514 25.31 -5.34 2.61
C ASP A 514 26.40 -6.38 2.27
N GLY A 515 27.04 -6.24 1.10
CA GLY A 515 28.00 -7.23 0.62
C GLY A 515 27.37 -8.40 -0.16
N TYR A 516 26.13 -8.22 -0.63
CA TYR A 516 25.32 -9.26 -1.30
C TYR A 516 25.11 -10.52 -0.44
N VAL A 517 25.05 -10.35 0.88
CA VAL A 517 24.79 -11.43 1.83
C VAL A 517 23.29 -11.74 1.87
N ILE A 518 22.95 -13.03 1.96
CA ILE A 518 21.55 -13.49 2.06
C ILE A 518 20.93 -12.95 3.36
N ASP A 519 19.87 -12.14 3.21
CA ASP A 519 18.99 -11.74 4.32
C ASP A 519 17.73 -12.63 4.33
N GLU A 520 17.16 -12.93 3.16
CA GLU A 520 16.00 -13.83 2.99
C GLU A 520 16.16 -14.67 1.71
N GLY A 521 15.69 -15.92 1.73
CA GLY A 521 15.65 -16.79 0.55
C GLY A 521 17.01 -17.32 0.08
N SER A 522 17.32 -17.17 -1.21
CA SER A 522 18.52 -17.70 -1.87
C SER A 522 19.22 -16.63 -2.72
N ASP A 523 20.52 -16.77 -2.92
CA ASP A 523 21.31 -15.95 -3.84
C ASP A 523 21.60 -16.63 -5.19
N ALA A 524 21.12 -17.87 -5.42
CA ALA A 524 21.52 -18.66 -6.58
C ALA A 524 21.23 -17.97 -7.93
N HIS A 525 20.07 -17.32 -8.06
CA HIS A 525 19.72 -16.53 -9.25
C HIS A 525 20.61 -15.30 -9.40
N PHE A 526 20.94 -14.63 -8.29
CA PHE A 526 21.86 -13.50 -8.28
C PHE A 526 23.26 -13.93 -8.73
N GLN A 527 23.81 -15.01 -8.17
CA GLN A 527 25.14 -15.51 -8.54
C GLN A 527 25.20 -15.90 -10.02
N ALA A 528 24.15 -16.52 -10.57
CA ALA A 528 24.08 -16.84 -12.00
C ALA A 528 24.11 -15.58 -12.88
N MET A 529 23.33 -14.55 -12.53
CA MET A 529 23.34 -13.25 -13.21
C MET A 529 24.70 -12.56 -13.06
N PHE A 530 25.27 -12.54 -11.85
CA PHE A 530 26.54 -11.90 -11.56
C PHE A 530 27.70 -12.56 -12.30
N SER A 531 27.78 -13.91 -12.29
CA SER A 531 28.74 -14.66 -13.10
C SER A 531 28.52 -14.43 -14.61
N TYR A 532 27.30 -14.23 -15.09
CA TYR A 532 27.08 -13.87 -16.48
C TYR A 532 27.73 -12.51 -16.81
N LEU A 533 27.56 -11.51 -15.94
CA LEU A 533 28.19 -10.19 -16.07
C LEU A 533 29.73 -10.26 -16.00
N GLU A 534 30.30 -11.16 -15.20
CA GLU A 534 31.76 -11.35 -15.17
C GLU A 534 32.30 -11.85 -16.51
N ASN A 535 31.58 -12.78 -17.14
CA ASN A 535 32.07 -13.56 -18.28
C ASN A 535 31.60 -13.05 -19.65
N ASN A 536 30.65 -12.11 -19.71
CA ASN A 536 30.09 -11.60 -20.96
C ASN A 536 30.07 -10.07 -20.99
N SER A 537 30.51 -9.49 -22.11
CA SER A 537 30.41 -8.05 -22.35
C SER A 537 28.98 -7.66 -22.75
N LEU A 538 28.51 -6.50 -22.28
CA LEU A 538 27.18 -5.97 -22.64
C LEU A 538 27.19 -5.00 -23.82
N SER A 539 28.36 -4.75 -24.44
CA SER A 539 28.41 -4.11 -25.76
C SER A 539 27.71 -4.93 -26.85
N ASN A 540 27.38 -6.20 -26.57
CA ASN A 540 26.50 -7.02 -27.40
C ASN A 540 25.04 -6.92 -26.90
N ASP A 541 24.15 -6.43 -27.76
CA ASP A 541 22.73 -6.22 -27.43
C ASP A 541 21.99 -7.49 -27.00
N ALA A 542 22.40 -8.67 -27.46
CA ALA A 542 21.79 -9.93 -27.03
C ALA A 542 22.12 -10.24 -25.55
N ASN A 543 23.34 -9.91 -25.12
CA ASN A 543 23.76 -10.06 -23.72
C ASN A 543 23.04 -9.05 -22.83
N PHE A 544 22.92 -7.81 -23.29
CA PHE A 544 22.15 -6.78 -22.59
C PHE A 544 20.66 -7.15 -22.49
N SER A 545 20.07 -7.64 -23.57
CA SER A 545 18.68 -8.13 -23.60
C SER A 545 18.46 -9.29 -22.62
N TYR A 546 19.43 -10.20 -22.48
CA TYR A 546 19.38 -11.23 -21.45
C TYR A 546 19.39 -10.62 -20.05
N ILE A 547 20.30 -9.69 -19.76
CA ILE A 547 20.36 -9.01 -18.45
C ILE A 547 19.04 -8.29 -18.11
N ASN A 548 18.34 -7.69 -19.09
CA ASN A 548 17.02 -7.09 -18.88
C ASN A 548 15.94 -8.09 -18.42
N THR A 549 16.13 -9.39 -18.65
CA THR A 549 15.25 -10.45 -18.11
C THR A 549 15.64 -10.89 -16.70
N GLN A 550 16.84 -10.55 -16.24
CA GLN A 550 17.36 -10.94 -14.93
C GLN A 550 17.21 -9.82 -13.88
N MET A 551 17.30 -8.55 -14.32
CA MET A 551 17.23 -7.38 -13.46
C MET A 551 16.44 -6.23 -14.12
N ASP A 552 15.89 -5.36 -13.29
CA ASP A 552 15.23 -4.12 -13.71
C ASP A 552 16.26 -2.99 -13.88
N VAL A 553 16.85 -2.87 -15.07
CA VAL A 553 17.95 -1.93 -15.33
C VAL A 553 17.58 -0.46 -15.11
N ASP A 554 16.30 -0.09 -15.24
CA ASP A 554 15.84 1.28 -14.99
C ASP A 554 15.83 1.59 -13.48
N ASN A 555 15.33 0.66 -12.65
CA ASN A 555 15.44 0.77 -11.18
C ASN A 555 16.92 0.90 -10.76
N PHE A 556 17.80 0.08 -11.32
CA PHE A 556 19.23 0.14 -11.01
C PHE A 556 19.87 1.46 -11.46
N ARG A 557 19.52 1.98 -12.64
CA ARG A 557 20.01 3.28 -13.11
C ARG A 557 19.70 4.39 -12.09
N ASP A 558 18.46 4.47 -11.62
CA ASP A 558 18.04 5.48 -10.66
C ASP A 558 18.73 5.30 -9.29
N TYR A 559 18.94 4.06 -8.86
CA TYR A 559 19.67 3.73 -7.63
C TYR A 559 21.13 4.21 -7.67
N PHE A 560 21.84 3.93 -8.76
CA PHE A 560 23.21 4.37 -8.96
C PHE A 560 23.30 5.89 -9.08
N ILE A 561 22.43 6.53 -9.88
CA ILE A 561 22.39 7.99 -10.02
C ILE A 561 22.17 8.66 -8.67
N THR A 562 21.23 8.15 -7.86
CA THR A 562 20.92 8.70 -6.54
C THR A 562 22.15 8.66 -5.63
N ASN A 563 22.76 7.49 -5.44
CA ASN A 563 23.94 7.35 -4.57
C ASN A 563 25.13 8.20 -5.05
N ILE A 564 25.34 8.28 -6.37
CA ILE A 564 26.40 9.11 -6.96
C ILE A 564 26.12 10.60 -6.71
N PHE A 565 24.89 11.07 -6.96
CA PHE A 565 24.56 12.47 -6.80
C PHE A 565 24.68 12.91 -5.35
N VAL A 566 24.08 12.18 -4.40
CA VAL A 566 24.11 12.50 -2.96
C VAL A 566 25.47 12.26 -2.32
N GLN A 567 26.47 11.79 -3.09
CA GLN A 567 27.83 11.53 -2.62
C GLN A 567 27.88 10.49 -1.49
N ASN A 568 27.10 9.42 -1.60
CA ASN A 568 27.18 8.31 -0.66
C ASN A 568 28.49 7.54 -0.88
N THR A 569 29.44 7.67 0.04
CA THR A 569 30.77 7.03 -0.05
C THR A 569 30.93 5.82 0.84
N ASP A 570 29.92 5.46 1.64
CA ASP A 570 29.84 4.18 2.36
C ASP A 570 29.15 3.07 1.52
N TRP A 571 29.01 3.34 0.23
CA TRP A 571 28.47 2.52 -0.87
C TRP A 571 29.53 2.53 -2.00
N PRO A 572 29.70 1.52 -2.88
CA PRO A 572 28.76 0.45 -3.25
C PRO A 572 28.95 -0.92 -2.60
N GLY A 573 29.99 -1.14 -1.81
CA GLY A 573 30.19 -2.43 -1.13
C GLY A 573 29.18 -2.69 -0.01
N TRP A 574 28.77 -1.63 0.68
CA TRP A 574 27.80 -1.64 1.78
C TRP A 574 26.61 -0.74 1.45
N ASN A 575 25.62 -0.73 2.34
CA ASN A 575 24.39 0.05 2.19
C ASN A 575 23.65 -0.33 0.89
N THR A 576 23.58 -1.64 0.66
CA THR A 576 22.92 -2.26 -0.49
C THR A 576 21.74 -3.11 -0.02
N LEU A 577 20.66 -3.09 -0.81
CA LEU A 577 19.54 -4.01 -0.64
C LEU A 577 19.02 -4.38 -2.03
N PHE A 578 19.07 -5.66 -2.34
CA PHE A 578 18.62 -6.26 -3.58
C PHE A 578 17.46 -7.19 -3.28
N TRP A 579 16.41 -7.15 -4.08
CA TRP A 579 15.25 -7.99 -3.87
C TRP A 579 14.66 -8.50 -5.18
N ARG A 580 14.05 -9.70 -5.14
CA ARG A 580 13.21 -10.25 -6.22
C ARG A 580 12.14 -11.16 -5.64
N LYS A 581 11.06 -11.33 -6.39
CA LYS A 581 10.20 -12.51 -6.23
C LYS A 581 10.89 -13.72 -6.84
N ASN A 582 10.93 -14.82 -6.11
CA ASN A 582 11.39 -16.11 -6.60
C ASN A 582 10.38 -16.67 -7.61
N THR A 583 10.77 -16.69 -8.87
CA THR A 583 10.00 -17.28 -9.96
C THR A 583 10.90 -18.23 -10.76
N ALA A 584 10.27 -19.20 -11.44
CA ALA A 584 11.01 -20.13 -12.31
C ALA A 584 11.60 -19.45 -13.56
N ALA A 585 11.02 -18.34 -14.01
CA ALA A 585 11.46 -17.55 -15.16
C ALA A 585 10.96 -16.11 -15.08
N TYR A 586 11.48 -15.23 -15.95
CA TYR A 586 10.98 -13.87 -16.14
C TYR A 586 9.55 -13.85 -16.69
N LEU A 587 8.67 -13.08 -16.05
CA LEU A 587 7.25 -12.94 -16.40
C LEU A 587 6.95 -11.50 -16.85
N PRO A 588 7.05 -11.16 -18.15
CA PRO A 588 6.99 -9.77 -18.63
C PRO A 588 5.63 -9.09 -18.44
N THR A 589 4.55 -9.86 -18.25
CA THR A 589 3.20 -9.33 -18.04
C THR A 589 2.78 -9.33 -16.56
N ALA A 590 3.67 -9.74 -15.66
CA ALA A 590 3.37 -9.71 -14.23
C ALA A 590 3.35 -8.26 -13.72
N PRO A 591 2.57 -7.96 -12.65
CA PRO A 591 2.65 -6.68 -11.96
C PRO A 591 4.08 -6.35 -11.53
N TYR A 592 4.40 -5.06 -11.38
CA TYR A 592 5.72 -4.63 -10.92
C TYR A 592 6.11 -5.35 -9.60
N GLY A 593 7.38 -5.76 -9.50
CA GLY A 593 7.89 -6.57 -8.39
C GLY A 593 7.59 -8.08 -8.47
N ASN A 594 6.63 -8.52 -9.27
CA ASN A 594 6.21 -9.93 -9.38
C ASN A 594 6.75 -10.66 -10.62
N ASP A 595 7.61 -10.01 -11.40
CA ASP A 595 8.11 -10.50 -12.69
C ASP A 595 9.36 -11.39 -12.60
N GLY A 596 9.93 -11.57 -11.40
CA GLY A 596 11.11 -12.41 -11.18
C GLY A 596 12.46 -11.71 -11.29
N ARG A 597 12.48 -10.43 -11.67
CA ARG A 597 13.72 -9.64 -11.86
C ARG A 597 14.25 -9.08 -10.54
N TRP A 598 15.57 -9.01 -10.43
CA TRP A 598 16.26 -8.28 -9.36
C TRP A 598 16.00 -6.78 -9.44
N ARG A 599 15.77 -6.16 -8.28
CA ARG A 599 15.61 -4.72 -8.05
C ARG A 599 16.44 -4.30 -6.85
N THR A 600 16.63 -3.00 -6.70
CA THR A 600 17.28 -2.37 -5.56
C THR A 600 16.29 -1.51 -4.77
N ALA A 601 16.57 -1.35 -3.49
CA ALA A 601 15.95 -0.35 -2.62
C ALA A 601 17.03 0.62 -2.09
N ILE A 602 16.65 1.87 -1.88
CA ILE A 602 17.51 2.87 -1.24
C ILE A 602 17.49 2.62 0.27
N LYS A 603 18.67 2.64 0.88
CA LYS A 603 18.90 2.39 2.31
C LYS A 603 20.20 3.09 2.73
N ASP A 604 20.20 3.68 3.93
CA ASP A 604 21.40 4.14 4.64
C ASP A 604 22.21 5.17 3.83
N THR A 605 21.55 6.30 3.51
CA THR A 605 22.15 7.40 2.77
C THR A 605 22.60 8.55 3.66
N ASP A 606 22.58 8.37 4.99
CA ASP A 606 22.98 9.40 5.96
C ASP A 606 24.45 9.82 5.86
N ALA A 607 25.31 9.00 5.24
CA ALA A 607 26.70 9.36 4.91
C ALA A 607 26.85 10.34 3.73
N GLY A 608 25.76 10.67 3.02
CA GLY A 608 25.74 11.58 1.89
C GLY A 608 25.82 13.07 2.26
N PHE A 609 25.61 13.93 1.26
CA PHE A 609 25.60 15.41 1.38
C PHE A 609 26.84 15.94 2.11
N SER A 610 28.01 15.48 1.65
CA SER A 610 29.35 15.86 2.12
C SER A 610 29.72 15.47 3.55
N LEU A 611 28.89 14.68 4.24
CA LEU A 611 29.16 14.32 5.63
C LEU A 611 30.52 13.63 5.84
N MET A 612 30.88 12.69 4.98
CA MET A 612 32.09 11.86 5.17
C MET A 612 33.38 12.51 4.67
N LEU A 613 33.29 13.45 3.73
CA LEU A 613 34.46 13.95 3.00
C LEU A 613 34.73 15.45 3.19
N ASP A 614 33.76 16.21 3.70
CA ASP A 614 33.84 17.68 3.86
C ASP A 614 34.22 18.43 2.56
N ILE A 615 33.85 17.84 1.41
CA ILE A 615 34.03 18.38 0.05
C ILE A 615 32.82 18.05 -0.81
N ASN A 616 32.42 18.95 -1.71
CA ASN A 616 31.24 18.80 -2.58
C ASN A 616 31.59 18.28 -4.00
N ASP A 617 32.88 18.29 -4.36
CA ASP A 617 33.42 17.97 -5.69
C ASP A 617 33.95 16.53 -5.81
N HIS A 618 33.70 15.66 -4.82
CA HIS A 618 34.14 14.28 -4.92
C HIS A 618 33.51 13.57 -6.14
N ASN A 619 34.35 12.96 -6.98
CA ASN A 619 33.91 12.25 -8.17
C ASN A 619 33.35 10.86 -7.85
N THR A 620 32.14 10.82 -7.31
CA THR A 620 31.46 9.57 -6.93
C THR A 620 31.10 8.71 -8.15
N LEU A 621 31.03 9.29 -9.36
CA LEU A 621 30.82 8.52 -10.60
C LEU A 621 32.07 7.72 -10.98
N GLU A 622 33.24 8.32 -10.87
CA GLU A 622 34.51 7.60 -11.01
C GLU A 622 34.64 6.54 -9.91
N PHE A 623 34.31 6.89 -8.67
CA PHE A 623 34.28 5.94 -7.56
C PHE A 623 33.38 4.73 -7.84
N ALA A 624 32.13 4.96 -8.27
CA ALA A 624 31.16 3.92 -8.61
C ALA A 624 31.55 3.06 -9.83
N THR A 625 32.59 3.46 -10.58
CA THR A 625 33.06 2.75 -11.77
C THR A 625 34.54 2.39 -11.69
N ALA A 626 35.15 2.49 -10.50
CA ALA A 626 36.56 2.22 -10.28
C ALA A 626 36.88 0.71 -10.40
N LEU A 627 38.11 0.43 -10.85
CA LEU A 627 38.72 -0.91 -10.83
C LEU A 627 39.72 -0.99 -9.68
N GLY A 628 39.75 -2.14 -8.98
CA GLY A 628 40.72 -2.38 -7.90
C GLY A 628 40.59 -1.46 -6.68
N GLY A 629 39.35 -1.06 -6.34
CA GLY A 629 39.09 -0.27 -5.14
C GLY A 629 39.35 -1.03 -3.83
N PRO A 630 39.38 -0.31 -2.68
CA PRO A 630 39.68 -0.90 -1.38
C PRO A 630 38.57 -1.86 -0.91
N ILE A 631 38.90 -2.80 -0.01
CA ILE A 631 37.91 -3.77 0.54
C ILE A 631 36.69 -3.04 1.08
N TRP A 632 36.89 -2.00 1.89
CA TRP A 632 35.85 -1.08 2.34
C TRP A 632 36.17 0.34 1.86
N PRO A 633 35.19 1.11 1.37
CA PRO A 633 33.79 0.75 1.12
C PRO A 633 33.50 0.29 -0.33
N ASN A 634 34.53 0.17 -1.18
CA ASN A 634 34.36 0.02 -2.63
C ASN A 634 35.25 -1.08 -3.24
N PRO A 635 34.96 -2.35 -2.93
CA PRO A 635 35.71 -3.50 -3.47
C PRO A 635 35.43 -3.69 -4.96
N GLU A 636 36.34 -4.32 -5.70
CA GLU A 636 36.24 -4.44 -7.17
C GLU A 636 34.92 -5.05 -7.69
N TRP A 637 34.32 -5.97 -6.93
CA TRP A 637 33.07 -6.64 -7.30
C TRP A 637 31.85 -5.69 -7.23
N SER A 638 31.87 -4.66 -6.38
CA SER A 638 30.68 -3.83 -6.13
C SER A 638 30.38 -2.83 -7.24
N THR A 639 31.38 -2.50 -8.06
CA THR A 639 31.22 -1.63 -9.24
C THR A 639 30.90 -2.42 -10.51
N LEU A 640 30.94 -3.76 -10.48
CA LEU A 640 30.85 -4.59 -11.68
C LEU A 640 29.56 -4.35 -12.46
N ILE A 641 28.41 -4.32 -11.78
CA ILE A 641 27.10 -4.17 -12.43
C ILE A 641 27.05 -2.87 -13.24
N LEU A 642 27.35 -1.72 -12.64
CA LEU A 642 27.33 -0.44 -13.35
C LEU A 642 28.36 -0.41 -14.49
N ARG A 643 29.59 -0.90 -14.24
CA ARG A 643 30.64 -0.94 -15.28
C ARG A 643 30.18 -1.74 -16.50
N ARG A 644 29.55 -2.90 -16.29
CA ARG A 644 29.03 -3.73 -17.38
C ARG A 644 27.85 -3.09 -18.09
N LEU A 645 26.90 -2.50 -17.36
CA LEU A 645 25.75 -1.83 -17.98
C LEU A 645 26.19 -0.66 -18.88
N LEU A 646 27.20 0.11 -18.45
CA LEU A 646 27.79 1.20 -19.23
C LEU A 646 28.55 0.75 -20.49
N GLU A 647 28.79 -0.55 -20.70
CA GLU A 647 29.35 -1.05 -21.96
C GLU A 647 28.35 -1.03 -23.12
N ASN A 648 27.04 -0.97 -22.82
CA ASN A 648 25.99 -0.89 -23.82
C ASN A 648 25.66 0.58 -24.13
N GLU A 649 25.77 0.96 -25.41
CA GLU A 649 25.58 2.35 -25.85
C GLU A 649 24.18 2.90 -25.51
N SER A 650 23.13 2.07 -25.65
CA SER A 650 21.76 2.51 -25.32
C SER A 650 21.60 2.78 -23.82
N PHE A 651 22.18 1.91 -22.98
CA PHE A 651 22.16 2.13 -21.53
C PHE A 651 23.00 3.35 -21.14
N GLU A 652 24.22 3.52 -21.69
CA GLU A 652 25.09 4.67 -21.43
C GLU A 652 24.38 5.99 -21.73
N LEU A 653 23.78 6.12 -22.91
CA LEU A 653 23.01 7.30 -23.31
C LEU A 653 21.81 7.53 -22.37
N SER A 654 21.08 6.47 -22.01
CA SER A 654 19.97 6.56 -21.05
C SER A 654 20.44 6.98 -19.66
N PHE A 655 21.63 6.52 -19.22
CA PHE A 655 22.22 6.86 -17.95
C PHE A 655 22.58 8.35 -17.89
N ILE A 656 23.25 8.87 -18.93
CA ILE A 656 23.59 10.29 -19.05
C ILE A 656 22.32 11.16 -19.05
N ASN A 657 21.33 10.79 -19.87
CA ASN A 657 20.08 11.55 -19.96
C ASN A 657 19.26 11.49 -18.68
N ARG A 658 19.11 10.31 -18.05
CA ARG A 658 18.39 10.20 -16.77
C ARG A 658 19.09 10.98 -15.67
N PHE A 659 20.42 11.02 -15.66
CA PHE A 659 21.16 11.85 -14.70
C PHE A 659 20.86 13.33 -14.91
N ALA A 660 20.88 13.81 -16.15
CA ALA A 660 20.48 15.18 -16.49
C ALA A 660 19.02 15.46 -16.08
N ASP A 661 18.10 14.56 -16.40
CA ASP A 661 16.68 14.65 -16.04
C ASP A 661 16.51 14.80 -14.52
N MET A 662 17.17 13.98 -13.71
CA MET A 662 17.10 14.06 -12.25
C MET A 662 17.73 15.35 -11.71
N MET A 663 18.81 15.86 -12.31
CA MET A 663 19.40 17.17 -11.97
C MET A 663 18.55 18.37 -12.38
N ASN A 664 17.65 18.21 -13.35
CA ASN A 664 16.69 19.22 -13.77
C ASN A 664 15.33 19.11 -13.05
N THR A 665 15.17 18.14 -12.13
CA THR A 665 13.90 17.87 -11.42
C THR A 665 14.15 17.60 -9.93
N PHE A 666 14.37 16.34 -9.55
CA PHE A 666 14.53 15.87 -8.17
C PHE A 666 15.66 16.61 -7.43
N PHE A 667 16.79 16.84 -8.09
CA PHE A 667 17.99 17.39 -7.48
C PHE A 667 18.22 18.88 -7.78
N LEU A 668 17.16 19.61 -8.16
CA LEU A 668 17.25 21.06 -8.30
C LEU A 668 17.61 21.70 -6.96
N PRO A 669 18.56 22.66 -6.91
CA PRO A 669 19.03 23.25 -5.66
C PRO A 669 17.90 23.80 -4.79
N GLU A 670 16.97 24.55 -5.38
CA GLU A 670 15.81 25.11 -4.67
C GLU A 670 14.93 24.01 -4.04
N ARG A 671 14.72 22.89 -4.75
CA ARG A 671 13.94 21.77 -4.23
C ARG A 671 14.64 21.08 -3.06
N VAL A 672 15.94 20.79 -3.20
CA VAL A 672 16.76 20.14 -2.17
C VAL A 672 16.76 20.99 -0.89
N ILE A 673 17.00 22.31 -1.02
CA ILE A 673 17.00 23.27 0.09
C ILE A 673 15.61 23.34 0.74
N ASN A 674 14.55 23.54 -0.04
CA ASN A 674 13.19 23.66 0.50
C ASN A 674 12.75 22.40 1.25
N LEU A 675 13.07 21.22 0.73
CA LEU A 675 12.75 19.96 1.40
C LEU A 675 13.57 19.77 2.68
N SER A 676 14.87 20.09 2.67
CA SER A 676 15.71 20.06 3.87
C SER A 676 15.16 20.96 4.97
N ASN A 677 14.74 22.18 4.61
CA ASN A 677 14.14 23.15 5.54
C ASN A 677 12.81 22.66 6.12
N GLN A 678 11.99 21.94 5.33
CA GLN A 678 10.76 21.32 5.84
C GLN A 678 11.07 20.29 6.91
N PHE A 679 12.02 19.36 6.67
CA PHE A 679 12.42 18.37 7.67
C PHE A 679 12.99 19.02 8.94
N ALA A 680 13.86 20.02 8.78
CA ALA A 680 14.43 20.76 9.90
C ALA A 680 13.35 21.43 10.76
N SER A 681 12.40 22.13 10.14
CA SER A 681 11.34 22.86 10.85
C SER A 681 10.44 21.96 11.72
N VAL A 682 10.23 20.70 11.31
CA VAL A 682 9.42 19.74 12.06
C VAL A 682 10.11 19.33 13.36
N ILE A 683 11.44 19.19 13.36
CA ILE A 683 12.18 18.68 14.52
C ILE A 683 12.84 19.76 15.36
N GLU A 684 13.01 20.97 14.82
CA GLU A 684 13.65 22.11 15.49
C GLU A 684 13.22 22.31 16.95
N PRO A 685 11.90 22.26 17.30
CA PRO A 685 11.46 22.48 18.68
C PRO A 685 12.04 21.48 19.68
N GLU A 686 12.43 20.29 19.21
CA GLU A 686 12.86 19.17 20.05
C GLU A 686 14.38 18.98 20.10
N ILE A 687 15.12 19.59 19.16
CA ILE A 687 16.59 19.44 19.04
C ILE A 687 17.32 19.83 20.32
N ALA A 688 16.85 20.88 21.02
CA ALA A 688 17.48 21.32 22.26
C ALA A 688 17.43 20.24 23.36
N GLN A 689 16.30 19.54 23.52
CA GLN A 689 16.17 18.47 24.51
C GLN A 689 16.98 17.22 24.10
N GLN A 690 17.00 16.91 22.80
CA GLN A 690 17.81 15.83 22.24
C GLN A 690 19.31 16.06 22.48
N TYR A 691 19.81 17.27 22.21
CA TYR A 691 21.17 17.67 22.55
C TYR A 691 21.44 17.58 24.05
N ASN A 692 20.57 18.16 24.90
CA ASN A 692 20.79 18.17 26.34
C ASN A 692 20.84 16.76 26.95
N ARG A 693 20.13 15.79 26.36
CA ARG A 693 20.11 14.40 26.83
C ARG A 693 21.26 13.55 26.28
N TRP A 694 21.73 13.81 25.06
CA TRP A 694 22.65 12.91 24.37
C TRP A 694 23.92 13.55 23.82
N ALA A 695 24.11 14.86 23.99
CA ALA A 695 25.16 15.63 23.33
C ALA A 695 25.23 15.42 21.80
N ALA A 696 24.06 15.15 21.18
CA ALA A 696 23.91 14.89 19.76
C ALA A 696 22.57 15.49 19.27
N PRO A 697 22.54 16.43 18.31
CA PRO A 697 23.69 17.04 17.59
C PRO A 697 24.70 17.73 18.52
N TYR A 698 25.94 18.00 18.07
CA TYR A 698 27.00 18.54 18.97
C TYR A 698 26.63 19.83 19.70
N SER A 699 25.77 20.66 19.11
CA SER A 699 25.11 21.80 19.73
C SER A 699 23.97 22.27 18.83
N PHE A 700 23.09 23.14 19.33
CA PHE A 700 22.08 23.79 18.49
C PHE A 700 22.70 24.61 17.35
N SER A 701 23.79 25.34 17.62
CA SER A 701 24.52 26.09 16.59
C SER A 701 25.14 25.18 15.54
N TRP A 702 25.66 24.02 15.94
CA TRP A 702 26.17 23.02 15.00
C TRP A 702 25.06 22.38 14.16
N TRP A 703 23.89 22.14 14.75
CA TRP A 703 22.72 21.64 14.03
C TRP A 703 22.27 22.63 12.93
N LEU A 704 22.29 23.94 13.21
CA LEU A 704 22.06 24.98 12.21
C LEU A 704 23.15 24.99 11.12
N GLU A 705 24.42 24.88 11.50
CA GLU A 705 25.52 24.84 10.53
C GLU A 705 25.47 23.59 9.64
N SER A 706 25.06 22.45 10.20
CA SER A 706 24.88 21.20 9.43
C SER A 706 23.82 21.34 8.33
N GLN A 707 22.85 22.24 8.51
CA GLN A 707 21.86 22.58 7.46
C GLN A 707 22.50 23.42 6.35
N ASN A 708 23.34 24.40 6.71
CA ASN A 708 24.09 25.20 5.74
C ASN A 708 25.00 24.33 4.85
N VAL A 709 25.53 23.22 5.38
CA VAL A 709 26.29 22.23 4.59
C VAL A 709 25.42 21.61 3.50
N ILE A 710 24.17 21.23 3.80
CA ILE A 710 23.23 20.71 2.79
C ILE A 710 22.89 21.79 1.76
N GLU A 711 22.66 23.04 2.19
CA GLU A 711 22.39 24.15 1.27
C GLU A 711 23.56 24.40 0.31
N THR A 712 24.79 24.43 0.83
CA THR A 712 26.01 24.62 0.04
C THR A 712 26.19 23.47 -0.95
N PHE A 713 26.01 22.23 -0.47
CA PHE A 713 26.04 21.06 -1.33
C PHE A 713 25.01 21.15 -2.46
N ALA A 714 23.76 21.51 -2.15
CA ALA A 714 22.68 21.63 -3.13
C ALA A 714 23.03 22.63 -4.25
N MET A 715 23.67 23.74 -3.91
CA MET A 715 24.05 24.79 -4.86
C MET A 715 25.23 24.41 -5.74
N GLU A 716 26.24 23.71 -5.19
CA GLU A 716 27.49 23.43 -5.88
C GLU A 716 27.49 22.07 -6.60
N ARG A 717 26.89 21.03 -6.00
CA ARG A 717 26.96 19.64 -6.48
C ARG A 717 26.51 19.46 -7.93
N PRO A 718 25.44 20.09 -8.43
CA PRO A 718 25.03 19.93 -9.82
C PRO A 718 26.09 20.39 -10.84
N VAL A 719 26.93 21.37 -10.49
CA VAL A 719 28.00 21.84 -11.40
C VAL A 719 29.12 20.79 -11.48
N TYR A 720 29.62 20.34 -10.33
CA TYR A 720 30.64 19.30 -10.27
C TYR A 720 30.16 17.99 -10.89
N GLN A 721 28.92 17.58 -10.63
CA GLN A 721 28.38 16.35 -11.18
C GLN A 721 28.27 16.39 -12.71
N ARG A 722 27.91 17.53 -13.32
CA ARG A 722 27.96 17.69 -14.78
C ARG A 722 29.39 17.61 -15.30
N GLU A 723 30.36 18.20 -14.60
CA GLU A 723 31.78 18.06 -14.95
C GLU A 723 32.25 16.60 -14.91
N HIS A 724 31.90 15.86 -13.86
CA HIS A 724 32.24 14.44 -13.74
C HIS A 724 31.64 13.59 -14.86
N ILE A 725 30.38 13.83 -15.23
CA ILE A 725 29.72 13.16 -16.36
C ILE A 725 30.46 13.50 -17.66
N ARG A 726 30.78 14.78 -17.90
CA ARG A 726 31.52 15.18 -19.09
C ARG A 726 32.89 14.52 -19.19
N ALA A 727 33.64 14.51 -18.07
CA ALA A 727 34.95 13.89 -18.00
C ALA A 727 34.89 12.38 -18.24
N LYS A 728 33.90 11.69 -17.65
CA LYS A 728 33.73 10.23 -17.78
C LYS A 728 33.40 9.80 -19.21
N PHE A 729 32.52 10.54 -19.89
CA PHE A 729 31.97 10.16 -21.20
C PHE A 729 32.55 10.96 -22.38
N GLY A 730 33.56 11.81 -22.13
CA GLY A 730 34.23 12.58 -23.19
C GLY A 730 33.35 13.66 -23.84
N ILE A 731 32.41 14.23 -23.08
CA ILE A 731 31.47 15.26 -23.58
C ILE A 731 32.11 16.64 -23.49
N SER A 732 32.00 17.45 -24.54
CA SER A 732 32.71 18.73 -24.63
C SER A 732 32.18 19.82 -23.71
N ASN A 733 30.86 19.95 -23.58
CA ASN A 733 30.21 21.01 -22.81
C ASN A 733 28.73 20.70 -22.52
N ASP A 734 28.13 21.50 -21.64
CA ASP A 734 26.70 21.49 -21.35
C ASP A 734 25.92 22.27 -22.42
N ILE A 735 24.63 21.96 -22.53
CA ILE A 735 23.67 22.53 -23.46
C ILE A 735 22.42 22.97 -22.69
N ALA A 736 21.96 24.20 -22.90
CA ALA A 736 20.66 24.63 -22.39
C ALA A 736 19.53 24.22 -23.35
N ALA A 737 18.51 23.58 -22.79
CA ALA A 737 17.26 23.27 -23.47
C ALA A 737 16.18 24.23 -22.98
N THR A 738 15.44 24.85 -23.90
CA THR A 738 14.22 25.59 -23.62
C THR A 738 13.05 24.88 -24.29
N LEU A 739 12.10 24.38 -23.51
CA LEU A 739 10.92 23.71 -24.02
C LEU A 739 9.71 24.61 -23.82
N ASN A 740 8.81 24.61 -24.79
CA ASN A 740 7.59 25.39 -24.75
C ASN A 740 6.43 24.60 -25.35
N VAL A 741 5.22 25.08 -25.07
CA VAL A 741 3.99 24.67 -25.75
C VAL A 741 3.26 25.93 -26.20
N ASN A 742 2.46 25.83 -27.24
CA ASN A 742 1.64 26.97 -27.67
C ASN A 742 0.58 27.34 -26.62
N ASP A 743 0.04 26.33 -25.92
CA ASP A 743 -0.87 26.46 -24.78
C ASP A 743 -0.72 25.21 -23.89
N ASP A 744 -0.44 25.41 -22.59
CA ASP A 744 -0.21 24.35 -21.61
C ASP A 744 -1.49 23.70 -21.10
N THR A 745 -2.66 24.24 -21.49
CA THR A 745 -3.96 23.58 -21.33
C THR A 745 -4.26 22.58 -22.44
N ASN A 746 -3.49 22.59 -23.54
CA ASN A 746 -3.72 21.73 -24.70
C ASN A 746 -2.85 20.47 -24.71
N GLY A 747 -1.76 20.45 -23.94
CA GLY A 747 -0.75 19.39 -24.01
C GLY A 747 0.53 19.77 -23.27
N PHE A 748 1.42 18.81 -23.14
CA PHE A 748 2.74 18.99 -22.54
C PHE A 748 3.81 18.23 -23.32
N VAL A 749 5.06 18.53 -23.00
CA VAL A 749 6.25 17.91 -23.56
C VAL A 749 6.84 16.98 -22.52
N LYS A 750 7.15 15.75 -22.92
CA LYS A 750 8.06 14.86 -22.22
C LYS A 750 9.44 14.97 -22.86
N ILE A 751 10.48 15.17 -22.06
CA ILE A 751 11.86 15.06 -22.49
C ILE A 751 12.50 13.88 -21.79
N ASN A 752 12.97 12.91 -22.57
CA ASN A 752 13.50 11.63 -22.11
C ASN A 752 12.53 10.92 -21.15
N THR A 753 12.81 11.00 -19.84
CA THR A 753 12.04 10.33 -18.79
C THR A 753 11.20 11.28 -17.94
N ILE A 754 11.22 12.59 -18.22
CA ILE A 754 10.50 13.59 -17.42
C ILE A 754 9.35 14.21 -18.21
N ASP A 755 8.17 14.22 -17.59
CA ASP A 755 7.01 14.95 -18.07
C ASP A 755 7.11 16.40 -17.57
N ILE A 756 7.05 17.40 -18.46
CA ILE A 756 7.14 18.81 -18.06
C ILE A 756 5.75 19.31 -17.65
N THR A 757 5.32 18.91 -16.47
CA THR A 757 4.03 19.26 -15.86
C THR A 757 4.23 19.75 -14.42
N SER A 758 3.23 20.42 -13.87
CA SER A 758 3.28 20.92 -12.49
C SER A 758 3.37 19.82 -11.42
N ASP A 759 3.07 18.56 -11.77
CA ASP A 759 3.09 17.42 -10.85
C ASP A 759 4.47 16.76 -10.74
N THR A 760 5.36 17.05 -11.70
CA THR A 760 6.73 16.56 -11.73
C THR A 760 7.58 17.32 -10.71
N PRO A 761 8.30 16.62 -9.81
CA PRO A 761 9.11 17.26 -8.79
C PRO A 761 10.12 18.26 -9.37
N GLY A 762 10.11 19.49 -8.85
CA GLY A 762 11.03 20.53 -9.30
C GLY A 762 10.58 21.31 -10.55
N VAL A 763 9.48 20.91 -11.19
CA VAL A 763 8.85 21.71 -12.26
C VAL A 763 7.91 22.74 -11.64
N SER A 764 7.90 23.96 -12.17
CA SER A 764 7.10 25.05 -11.63
C SER A 764 5.60 24.86 -11.94
N VAL A 765 4.74 25.49 -11.14
CA VAL A 765 3.27 25.47 -11.33
C VAL A 765 2.82 26.03 -12.69
N ASN A 766 3.66 26.88 -13.30
CA ASN A 766 3.52 27.29 -14.70
C ASN A 766 4.73 26.71 -15.46
N PRO A 767 4.63 25.48 -15.99
CA PRO A 767 5.80 24.73 -16.45
C PRO A 767 6.56 25.43 -17.59
N TYR A 768 5.87 26.24 -18.41
CA TYR A 768 6.41 26.78 -19.65
C TYR A 768 6.63 28.31 -19.65
N PRO A 769 7.70 28.80 -20.31
CA PRO A 769 8.78 28.03 -20.92
C PRO A 769 9.63 27.32 -19.84
N TRP A 770 9.91 26.04 -20.05
CA TRP A 770 10.74 25.23 -19.17
C TRP A 770 12.19 25.30 -19.63
N THR A 771 13.13 25.36 -18.70
CA THR A 771 14.56 25.32 -19.00
C THR A 771 15.28 24.21 -18.25
N GLY A 772 16.15 23.49 -18.94
CA GLY A 772 17.00 22.44 -18.36
C GLY A 772 18.41 22.44 -18.96
N ILE A 773 19.34 21.77 -18.28
CA ILE A 773 20.71 21.61 -18.75
C ILE A 773 20.94 20.13 -19.14
N TYR A 774 21.36 19.93 -20.38
CA TYR A 774 21.71 18.65 -21.00
C TYR A 774 23.14 18.71 -21.56
N PHE A 775 23.53 17.72 -22.36
CA PHE A 775 24.92 17.51 -22.78
C PHE A 775 25.09 17.59 -24.30
N HIS A 776 26.22 18.15 -24.74
CA HIS A 776 26.54 18.31 -26.16
C HIS A 776 26.65 16.97 -26.88
N ASN A 777 25.98 16.85 -28.04
CA ASN A 777 25.92 15.65 -28.88
C ASN A 777 25.36 14.38 -28.19
N ILE A 778 24.67 14.53 -27.06
CA ILE A 778 23.91 13.43 -26.46
C ILE A 778 22.46 13.52 -26.96
N PRO A 779 21.95 12.51 -27.71
CA PRO A 779 20.59 12.54 -28.23
C PRO A 779 19.57 12.58 -27.09
N VAL A 780 18.62 13.51 -27.18
CA VAL A 780 17.44 13.59 -26.30
C VAL A 780 16.19 13.19 -27.07
N THR A 781 15.26 12.53 -26.39
CA THR A 781 13.94 12.21 -26.96
C THR A 781 12.93 13.25 -26.49
N LEU A 782 12.20 13.87 -27.40
CA LEU A 782 11.10 14.79 -27.09
C LEU A 782 9.80 14.17 -27.58
N THR A 783 8.82 14.06 -26.69
CA THR A 783 7.49 13.52 -27.01
C THR A 783 6.45 14.56 -26.66
N ALA A 784 5.61 14.94 -27.62
CA ALA A 784 4.49 15.85 -27.41
C ALA A 784 3.26 15.04 -27.03
N ILE A 785 2.74 15.28 -25.82
CA ILE A 785 1.60 14.55 -25.25
C ILE A 785 0.40 15.49 -25.20
N PRO A 786 -0.60 15.32 -26.08
CA PRO A 786 -1.80 16.14 -26.05
C PRO A 786 -2.66 15.82 -24.82
N LEU A 787 -3.30 16.85 -24.25
CA LEU A 787 -4.35 16.67 -23.26
C LEU A 787 -5.69 16.36 -23.95
N GLU A 788 -6.69 15.94 -23.17
CA GLU A 788 -8.02 15.59 -23.67
C GLU A 788 -8.63 16.72 -24.51
N GLY A 789 -9.15 16.38 -25.69
CA GLY A 789 -9.73 17.35 -26.65
C GLY A 789 -8.71 17.99 -27.60
N PHE A 790 -7.43 17.64 -27.52
CA PHE A 790 -6.36 18.19 -28.36
C PHE A 790 -5.59 17.12 -29.12
N ALA A 791 -4.91 17.54 -30.19
CA ALA A 791 -4.00 16.71 -30.97
C ALA A 791 -2.69 17.46 -31.19
N PHE A 792 -1.58 16.71 -31.20
CA PHE A 792 -0.30 17.27 -31.60
C PHE A 792 -0.33 17.63 -33.09
N SER A 793 0.06 18.86 -33.43
CA SER A 793 0.17 19.32 -34.81
C SER A 793 1.59 19.18 -35.35
N HIS A 794 2.56 19.86 -34.71
CA HIS A 794 3.96 19.86 -35.14
C HIS A 794 4.87 20.50 -34.08
N TRP A 795 6.17 20.22 -34.19
CA TRP A 795 7.25 20.89 -33.49
C TRP A 795 7.66 22.15 -34.25
N SER A 796 7.96 23.24 -33.53
CA SER A 796 8.54 24.47 -34.08
C SER A 796 9.72 24.98 -33.24
N GLY A 797 10.50 25.93 -33.78
CA GLY A 797 11.74 26.41 -33.16
C GLY A 797 12.97 25.80 -33.83
N ASP A 798 13.91 25.29 -33.04
CA ASP A 798 15.14 24.65 -33.55
C ASP A 798 14.90 23.24 -34.11
N VAL A 799 13.74 22.65 -33.86
CA VAL A 799 13.29 21.42 -34.51
C VAL A 799 11.95 21.66 -35.22
N ASN A 800 11.81 21.11 -36.41
CA ASN A 800 10.57 21.13 -37.19
C ASN A 800 10.24 19.70 -37.65
N SER A 801 9.15 19.14 -37.10
CA SER A 801 8.70 17.77 -37.36
C SER A 801 7.20 17.66 -37.08
N THR A 802 6.53 16.75 -37.77
CA THR A 802 5.12 16.38 -37.52
C THR A 802 4.99 15.07 -36.73
N GLU A 803 6.09 14.37 -36.49
CA GLU A 803 6.12 13.21 -35.60
C GLU A 803 6.01 13.68 -34.14
N ALA A 804 5.07 13.11 -33.39
CA ALA A 804 4.84 13.47 -31.99
C ALA A 804 6.05 13.14 -31.09
N GLU A 805 6.79 12.09 -31.44
CA GLU A 805 8.05 11.74 -30.80
C GLU A 805 9.21 11.95 -31.76
N ILE A 806 10.24 12.65 -31.30
CA ILE A 806 11.45 12.94 -32.07
C ILE A 806 12.69 12.68 -31.22
N THR A 807 13.75 12.20 -31.86
CA THR A 807 15.09 12.20 -31.27
C THR A 807 15.89 13.36 -31.85
N TYR A 808 16.40 14.23 -30.99
CA TYR A 808 17.20 15.39 -31.37
C TYR A 808 18.58 15.30 -30.73
N THR A 809 19.64 15.47 -31.52
CA THR A 809 21.02 15.49 -31.04
C THR A 809 21.54 16.93 -31.01
N PRO A 810 21.48 17.63 -29.87
CA PRO A 810 21.82 19.04 -29.80
C PRO A 810 23.33 19.27 -29.88
N ALA A 811 23.77 20.03 -30.89
CA ALA A 811 25.14 20.54 -31.00
C ALA A 811 25.32 21.91 -30.31
N GLY A 812 24.23 22.56 -29.88
CA GLY A 812 24.20 23.86 -29.23
C GLY A 812 22.92 24.02 -28.40
N ASN A 813 22.80 25.12 -27.66
CA ASN A 813 21.56 25.46 -26.97
C ASN A 813 20.38 25.44 -27.94
N PHE A 814 19.24 24.93 -27.50
CA PHE A 814 18.08 24.78 -28.37
C PHE A 814 16.78 25.20 -27.68
N SER A 815 15.84 25.67 -28.47
CA SER A 815 14.50 26.06 -28.07
C SER A 815 13.48 25.39 -28.98
N VAL A 816 12.61 24.57 -28.41
CA VAL A 816 11.61 23.79 -29.16
C VAL A 816 10.22 24.00 -28.56
N THR A 817 9.22 24.16 -29.42
CA THR A 817 7.81 24.34 -29.03
C THR A 817 6.97 23.20 -29.61
N ALA A 818 6.23 22.48 -28.77
CA ALA A 818 5.16 21.59 -29.24
C ALA A 818 3.89 22.41 -29.51
N ASN A 819 3.31 22.27 -30.69
CA ASN A 819 2.08 22.96 -31.06
C ASN A 819 0.93 21.97 -31.05
N PHE A 820 -0.01 22.17 -30.14
CA PHE A 820 -1.24 21.41 -30.03
C PHE A 820 -2.39 22.21 -30.62
N ILE A 821 -3.23 21.54 -31.40
CA ILE A 821 -4.48 22.10 -31.92
C ILE A 821 -5.64 21.38 -31.25
N PRO A 822 -6.84 21.97 -31.16
CA PRO A 822 -8.04 21.19 -30.87
C PRO A 822 -8.03 19.96 -31.78
N SER A 823 -8.18 18.80 -31.17
CA SER A 823 -8.39 17.58 -31.94
C SER A 823 -9.65 17.86 -32.75
N GLU A 824 -9.61 17.68 -34.07
CA GLU A 824 -10.86 17.38 -34.77
C GLU A 824 -11.35 16.14 -34.06
N VAL A 825 -12.33 16.30 -33.17
CA VAL A 825 -12.96 15.17 -32.48
C VAL A 825 -13.24 14.18 -33.61
N PRO A 826 -12.61 13.00 -33.64
CA PRO A 826 -13.02 12.00 -34.60
C PRO A 826 -14.48 11.79 -34.27
N ALA A 827 -15.34 12.30 -35.14
CA ALA A 827 -16.71 12.50 -34.78
C ALA A 827 -17.28 11.12 -34.47
N THR A 828 -17.62 10.91 -33.21
CA THR A 828 -18.04 9.59 -32.74
C THR A 828 -19.41 9.31 -33.33
N GLU A 829 -19.58 8.14 -33.95
CA GLU A 829 -20.91 7.69 -34.36
C GLU A 829 -21.77 7.56 -33.10
N GLU A 830 -22.81 8.39 -32.99
CA GLU A 830 -23.76 8.33 -31.88
C GLU A 830 -25.09 7.73 -32.38
N PRO A 831 -25.85 7.02 -31.51
CA PRO A 831 -27.19 6.57 -31.86
C PRO A 831 -28.12 7.77 -32.10
N ILE A 832 -28.80 7.77 -33.23
CA ILE A 832 -29.86 8.72 -33.56
C ILE A 832 -31.23 8.09 -33.23
N TYR A 833 -31.43 6.83 -33.63
CA TYR A 833 -32.63 6.04 -33.32
C TYR A 833 -32.28 4.60 -32.99
N PHE A 834 -33.04 3.99 -32.07
CA PHE A 834 -32.93 2.58 -31.74
C PHE A 834 -34.33 1.97 -31.57
N TRP A 835 -34.58 0.83 -32.21
CA TRP A 835 -35.81 0.06 -32.09
C TRP A 835 -35.53 -1.25 -31.36
N MET A 836 -35.80 -1.27 -30.05
CA MET A 836 -35.79 -2.45 -29.20
C MET A 836 -37.18 -3.05 -29.06
N MET A 837 -37.28 -4.37 -29.04
CA MET A 837 -38.45 -5.08 -28.54
C MET A 837 -38.22 -5.55 -27.10
N ASP A 838 -39.22 -5.42 -26.25
CA ASP A 838 -39.15 -5.84 -24.85
C ASP A 838 -40.43 -6.59 -24.41
N GLY A 839 -40.70 -6.62 -23.10
CA GLY A 839 -41.93 -7.21 -22.55
C GLY A 839 -43.22 -6.45 -22.86
N SER A 840 -43.15 -5.18 -23.29
CA SER A 840 -44.33 -4.34 -23.57
C SER A 840 -45.02 -4.70 -24.89
N VAL A 841 -44.26 -5.23 -25.86
CA VAL A 841 -44.81 -5.72 -27.13
C VAL A 841 -45.38 -7.12 -26.92
N THR A 842 -46.63 -7.34 -27.31
CA THR A 842 -47.27 -8.65 -27.14
C THR A 842 -46.65 -9.68 -28.10
N ASN A 843 -46.24 -10.84 -27.58
CA ASN A 843 -45.66 -11.92 -28.38
C ASN A 843 -46.70 -12.51 -29.35
N ASP A 844 -46.25 -12.98 -30.52
CA ASP A 844 -47.10 -13.73 -31.45
C ASP A 844 -48.38 -13.02 -31.93
N THR A 845 -48.39 -11.68 -31.91
CA THR A 845 -49.49 -10.84 -32.37
C THR A 845 -49.05 -10.01 -33.58
N PRO A 846 -49.80 -10.01 -34.70
CA PRO A 846 -49.48 -9.20 -35.87
C PRO A 846 -49.40 -7.70 -35.56
N LEU A 847 -48.31 -7.07 -35.96
CA LEU A 847 -48.01 -5.64 -35.81
C LEU A 847 -47.99 -4.96 -37.18
N THR A 848 -48.47 -3.73 -37.24
CA THR A 848 -48.38 -2.87 -38.43
C THR A 848 -47.29 -1.82 -38.31
N ALA A 849 -46.90 -1.46 -37.09
CA ALA A 849 -45.84 -0.51 -36.83
C ALA A 849 -45.23 -0.68 -35.43
N LEU A 850 -44.04 -0.11 -35.23
CA LEU A 850 -43.34 0.03 -33.96
C LEU A 850 -42.62 1.38 -33.92
N ASN A 851 -42.81 2.13 -32.84
CA ASN A 851 -42.01 3.34 -32.59
C ASN A 851 -40.61 2.96 -32.10
N SER A 852 -39.66 3.87 -32.28
CA SER A 852 -38.33 3.80 -31.68
C SER A 852 -38.45 3.70 -30.15
N SER A 853 -37.57 2.91 -29.53
CA SER A 853 -37.41 2.88 -28.07
C SER A 853 -36.48 3.99 -27.57
N PHE A 854 -35.65 4.52 -28.45
CA PHE A 854 -34.81 5.69 -28.23
C PHE A 854 -34.74 6.50 -29.52
N GLU A 855 -34.87 7.82 -29.40
CA GLU A 855 -34.75 8.77 -30.48
C GLU A 855 -34.19 10.10 -29.97
N VAL A 856 -33.25 10.68 -30.73
CA VAL A 856 -32.76 12.05 -30.51
C VAL A 856 -33.60 13.07 -31.28
N GLY A 857 -34.13 12.67 -32.45
CA GLY A 857 -35.08 13.46 -33.26
C GLY A 857 -36.54 13.10 -32.99
N THR A 858 -37.44 13.56 -33.86
CA THR A 858 -38.88 13.24 -33.80
C THR A 858 -39.27 12.22 -34.87
N GLU A 859 -40.24 11.36 -34.57
CA GLU A 859 -40.96 10.49 -35.52
C GLU A 859 -40.22 9.22 -36.01
N GLY A 860 -39.35 8.61 -35.19
CA GLY A 860 -38.70 7.34 -35.52
C GLY A 860 -39.68 6.16 -35.54
N ILE A 861 -40.13 5.73 -36.72
CA ILE A 861 -41.14 4.65 -36.85
C ILE A 861 -40.73 3.56 -37.84
N LEU A 862 -40.87 2.31 -37.42
CA LEU A 862 -40.86 1.12 -38.26
C LEU A 862 -42.31 0.81 -38.65
N SER A 863 -42.63 0.86 -39.94
CA SER A 863 -43.91 0.43 -40.52
C SER A 863 -43.74 -0.89 -41.28
N TYR A 864 -44.76 -1.74 -41.27
CA TYR A 864 -44.76 -3.02 -41.97
C TYR A 864 -45.88 -3.10 -43.01
N GLU A 865 -45.48 -3.36 -44.26
CA GLU A 865 -46.38 -3.60 -45.38
C GLU A 865 -46.38 -5.10 -45.66
N SER A 866 -47.56 -5.72 -45.51
CA SER A 866 -47.75 -7.13 -45.84
C SER A 866 -48.16 -7.30 -47.31
N CYS A 867 -47.74 -8.39 -47.93
CA CYS A 867 -48.24 -8.77 -49.26
C CYS A 867 -49.73 -9.17 -49.28
N LEU A 868 -50.35 -9.32 -48.10
CA LEU A 868 -51.75 -9.68 -47.96
C LEU A 868 -52.61 -8.44 -47.74
N VAL A 869 -53.49 -8.15 -48.70
CA VAL A 869 -54.47 -7.06 -48.60
C VAL A 869 -55.39 -7.29 -47.39
N GLY A 870 -55.50 -6.28 -46.53
CA GLY A 870 -56.32 -6.33 -45.31
C GLY A 870 -55.58 -6.77 -44.04
N TYR A 871 -54.26 -6.98 -44.10
CA TYR A 871 -53.41 -7.13 -42.91
C TYR A 871 -53.53 -5.88 -42.00
N PRO A 872 -53.60 -6.02 -40.66
CA PRO A 872 -53.42 -7.23 -39.87
C PRO A 872 -54.72 -8.03 -39.69
N PHE A 873 -54.58 -9.35 -39.67
CA PHE A 873 -55.71 -10.26 -39.46
C PHE A 873 -55.83 -10.66 -37.98
N ASP A 874 -57.05 -10.77 -37.46
CA ASP A 874 -57.31 -11.33 -36.13
C ASP A 874 -57.27 -12.87 -36.12
N ASN A 875 -57.36 -13.47 -34.92
CA ASN A 875 -57.25 -14.92 -34.73
C ASN A 875 -58.41 -15.75 -35.31
N THR A 876 -59.43 -15.12 -35.88
CA THR A 876 -60.56 -15.78 -36.53
C THR A 876 -60.39 -15.88 -38.05
N HIS A 877 -59.46 -15.12 -38.63
CA HIS A 877 -59.23 -15.06 -40.08
C HIS A 877 -58.26 -16.17 -40.55
N PRO A 878 -58.48 -16.80 -41.73
CA PRO A 878 -57.61 -17.89 -42.24
C PRO A 878 -56.16 -17.47 -42.52
N ASN A 879 -55.92 -16.17 -42.69
CA ASN A 879 -54.58 -15.59 -42.85
C ASN A 879 -53.97 -15.06 -41.55
N TRP A 880 -54.55 -15.40 -40.39
CA TRP A 880 -53.97 -15.02 -39.10
C TRP A 880 -52.50 -15.43 -39.03
N ARG A 881 -51.62 -14.46 -38.76
CA ARG A 881 -50.18 -14.66 -38.59
C ARG A 881 -49.43 -15.24 -39.79
N LYS A 882 -49.95 -14.98 -40.99
CA LYS A 882 -49.26 -15.19 -42.27
C LYS A 882 -48.77 -13.85 -42.80
N ALA A 883 -47.58 -13.84 -43.41
CA ALA A 883 -46.94 -12.62 -43.91
C ALA A 883 -47.01 -11.48 -42.87
N SER A 884 -46.65 -11.81 -41.61
CA SER A 884 -46.88 -10.97 -40.43
C SER A 884 -45.59 -10.56 -39.74
N MET A 885 -45.54 -9.32 -39.27
CA MET A 885 -44.52 -8.81 -38.36
C MET A 885 -44.98 -9.03 -36.91
N GLU A 886 -44.16 -9.70 -36.10
CA GLU A 886 -44.55 -10.09 -34.74
C GLU A 886 -43.34 -10.04 -33.79
N ARG A 887 -43.58 -9.84 -32.50
CA ARG A 887 -42.51 -9.98 -31.49
C ARG A 887 -42.16 -11.45 -31.23
N ARG A 888 -40.90 -11.73 -30.86
CA ARG A 888 -40.36 -13.07 -30.57
C ARG A 888 -39.44 -13.07 -29.34
N ASN A 889 -39.50 -14.14 -28.53
CA ASN A 889 -38.55 -14.39 -27.43
C ASN A 889 -37.25 -15.04 -27.94
N SER A 890 -36.49 -14.36 -28.81
CA SER A 890 -35.19 -14.85 -29.30
C SER A 890 -34.20 -13.68 -29.37
N PRO A 891 -33.75 -13.12 -28.23
CA PRO A 891 -32.82 -11.98 -28.25
C PRO A 891 -31.36 -12.40 -28.51
N THR A 892 -30.54 -11.45 -28.94
CA THR A 892 -29.06 -11.51 -29.00
C THR A 892 -28.47 -10.17 -28.57
N ASP A 893 -27.23 -10.13 -28.10
CA ASP A 893 -26.47 -8.91 -27.79
C ASP A 893 -25.93 -8.20 -29.05
N ILE A 894 -25.99 -8.85 -30.22
CA ILE A 894 -25.53 -8.25 -31.48
C ILE A 894 -26.38 -7.01 -31.83
N ASN A 895 -25.68 -5.90 -32.16
CA ASN A 895 -26.24 -4.56 -32.40
C ASN A 895 -26.93 -3.92 -31.18
N TYR A 896 -26.77 -4.46 -29.96
CA TYR A 896 -27.29 -3.83 -28.75
C TYR A 896 -26.48 -2.59 -28.37
N MET A 897 -27.17 -1.48 -28.08
CA MET A 897 -26.56 -0.20 -27.69
C MET A 897 -27.01 0.18 -26.27
N PRO A 898 -26.17 -0.06 -25.24
CA PRO A 898 -26.49 0.31 -23.85
C PRO A 898 -26.86 1.78 -23.68
N GLU A 899 -26.15 2.67 -24.36
CA GLU A 899 -26.34 4.13 -24.34
C GLU A 899 -27.75 4.54 -24.81
N ALA A 900 -28.34 3.79 -25.76
CA ALA A 900 -29.71 3.98 -26.23
C ALA A 900 -30.76 3.29 -25.32
N ASN A 901 -30.33 2.76 -24.18
CA ASN A 901 -31.18 2.10 -23.18
C ASN A 901 -30.71 2.40 -21.74
N ASN A 902 -30.50 3.68 -21.42
CA ASN A 902 -30.10 4.16 -20.08
C ASN A 902 -28.81 3.52 -19.54
N ASN A 903 -27.86 3.19 -20.42
CA ASN A 903 -26.60 2.50 -20.10
C ASN A 903 -26.78 1.13 -19.42
N LEU A 904 -27.94 0.47 -19.62
CA LEU A 904 -28.19 -0.86 -19.06
C LEU A 904 -27.43 -1.95 -19.84
N PRO A 905 -26.70 -2.85 -19.16
CA PRO A 905 -26.10 -4.03 -19.81
C PRO A 905 -27.17 -4.95 -20.43
N PHE A 906 -26.84 -5.62 -21.56
CA PHE A 906 -27.76 -6.51 -22.29
C PHE A 906 -28.47 -7.53 -21.39
N ALA A 907 -27.73 -8.15 -20.46
CA ALA A 907 -28.25 -9.16 -19.54
C ALA A 907 -29.42 -8.66 -18.67
N SER A 908 -29.47 -7.34 -18.40
CA SER A 908 -30.49 -6.70 -17.58
C SER A 908 -31.54 -5.93 -18.40
N ALA A 909 -31.38 -5.86 -19.74
CA ALA A 909 -32.17 -4.99 -20.61
C ALA A 909 -33.59 -5.50 -20.90
N GLY A 910 -33.91 -6.76 -20.60
CA GLY A 910 -35.22 -7.34 -20.88
C GLY A 910 -35.54 -7.45 -22.38
N MET A 911 -34.51 -7.44 -23.23
CA MET A 911 -34.61 -7.41 -24.69
C MET A 911 -35.24 -8.66 -25.31
N ARG A 912 -35.89 -8.47 -26.46
CA ARG A 912 -36.60 -9.46 -27.27
C ARG A 912 -36.28 -9.21 -28.75
N GLY A 913 -36.68 -10.14 -29.62
CA GLY A 913 -36.53 -10.00 -31.07
C GLY A 913 -37.84 -9.71 -31.78
N LEU A 914 -37.74 -9.54 -33.10
CA LEU A 914 -38.85 -9.38 -34.03
C LEU A 914 -38.80 -10.52 -35.05
N GLN A 915 -39.93 -10.98 -35.57
CA GLN A 915 -39.98 -11.98 -36.64
C GLN A 915 -40.90 -11.51 -37.74
N ILE A 916 -40.50 -11.80 -38.98
CA ILE A 916 -41.39 -11.76 -40.13
C ILE A 916 -41.73 -13.21 -40.47
N LYS A 917 -42.98 -13.61 -40.20
CA LYS A 917 -43.45 -14.95 -40.51
C LYS A 917 -43.82 -15.05 -41.97
N GLN A 918 -43.12 -15.94 -42.66
CA GLN A 918 -43.27 -16.26 -44.07
C GLN A 918 -43.35 -15.00 -44.94
N PRO A 919 -42.21 -14.36 -45.23
CA PRO A 919 -42.17 -13.19 -46.07
C PRO A 919 -42.42 -13.52 -47.57
N PHE A 920 -43.44 -14.32 -47.88
CA PHE A 920 -43.80 -14.71 -49.24
C PHE A 920 -44.39 -13.53 -50.04
N GLN A 921 -44.47 -13.68 -51.35
CA GLN A 921 -45.09 -12.77 -52.29
C GLN A 921 -46.46 -13.32 -52.69
N ASN A 922 -47.42 -12.41 -52.86
CA ASN A 922 -48.78 -12.76 -53.29
C ASN A 922 -49.25 -11.76 -54.36
N GLU A 923 -49.64 -12.26 -55.53
CA GLU A 923 -50.15 -11.45 -56.65
C GLU A 923 -49.24 -10.26 -57.06
N GLY A 924 -47.92 -10.42 -56.92
CA GLY A 924 -46.94 -9.36 -57.23
C GLY A 924 -46.71 -8.34 -56.11
N LEU A 925 -47.40 -8.48 -54.98
CA LEU A 925 -47.10 -7.76 -53.75
C LEU A 925 -46.06 -8.53 -52.92
N GLU A 926 -45.24 -7.79 -52.18
CA GLU A 926 -44.17 -8.31 -51.32
C GLU A 926 -44.27 -7.74 -49.91
N ASN A 927 -43.57 -8.35 -48.96
CA ASN A 927 -43.50 -7.84 -47.59
C ASN A 927 -42.35 -6.83 -47.47
N ALA A 928 -42.60 -5.69 -46.84
CA ALA A 928 -41.61 -4.65 -46.64
C ALA A 928 -41.65 -4.11 -45.21
N MET A 929 -40.46 -3.92 -44.63
CA MET A 929 -40.25 -3.16 -43.41
C MET A 929 -39.72 -1.78 -43.80
N ILE A 930 -40.40 -0.71 -43.42
CA ILE A 930 -40.05 0.66 -43.79
C ILE A 930 -39.76 1.44 -42.50
N PHE A 931 -38.51 1.85 -42.35
CA PHE A 931 -38.04 2.73 -41.29
C PHE A 931 -38.10 4.16 -41.80
N SER A 932 -38.87 5.02 -41.13
CA SER A 932 -38.93 6.45 -41.40
C SER A 932 -38.30 7.19 -40.23
N PHE A 933 -37.29 8.01 -40.50
CA PHE A 933 -36.57 8.76 -39.48
C PHE A 933 -35.82 9.96 -40.09
N SER A 934 -35.68 11.04 -39.34
CA SER A 934 -34.93 12.23 -39.76
C SER A 934 -33.45 12.09 -39.42
N THR A 935 -32.57 12.44 -40.35
CA THR A 935 -31.12 12.56 -40.14
C THR A 935 -30.68 14.02 -40.04
N LEU A 936 -31.61 14.96 -39.81
CA LEU A 936 -31.29 16.38 -39.57
C LEU A 936 -30.28 16.55 -38.44
N GLY A 937 -29.25 17.35 -38.68
CA GLY A 937 -28.16 17.57 -37.73
C GLY A 937 -27.13 16.45 -37.69
N TYR A 938 -27.22 15.43 -38.55
CA TYR A 938 -26.26 14.32 -38.60
C TYR A 938 -25.75 14.03 -40.02
N GLU A 939 -24.51 13.57 -40.13
CA GLU A 939 -23.87 13.04 -41.33
C GLU A 939 -23.29 11.64 -41.07
N ASN A 940 -22.71 10.99 -42.09
CA ASN A 940 -22.12 9.65 -41.97
C ASN A 940 -23.11 8.60 -41.43
N ILE A 941 -24.32 8.58 -41.99
CA ILE A 941 -25.42 7.76 -41.48
C ILE A 941 -25.15 6.26 -41.69
N VAL A 942 -25.34 5.46 -40.64
CA VAL A 942 -25.24 3.99 -40.66
C VAL A 942 -26.53 3.39 -40.11
N PHE A 943 -27.14 2.47 -40.85
CA PHE A 943 -28.30 1.69 -40.40
C PHE A 943 -27.88 0.25 -40.09
N GLY A 944 -28.08 -0.18 -38.85
CA GLY A 944 -27.64 -1.48 -38.33
C GLY A 944 -28.79 -2.35 -37.83
N PHE A 945 -28.67 -3.66 -37.98
CA PHE A 945 -29.55 -4.64 -37.33
C PHE A 945 -28.91 -6.02 -37.25
N ALA A 946 -29.43 -6.88 -36.37
CA ALA A 946 -29.08 -8.29 -36.34
C ALA A 946 -30.22 -9.16 -36.85
N ALA A 947 -29.94 -10.08 -37.77
CA ALA A 947 -30.94 -10.99 -38.34
C ALA A 947 -30.41 -12.41 -38.60
N LYS A 948 -31.32 -13.38 -38.67
CA LYS A 948 -31.09 -14.75 -39.12
C LYS A 948 -32.28 -15.27 -39.93
N ASP A 949 -32.02 -16.18 -40.85
CA ASP A 949 -33.05 -16.93 -41.56
C ASP A 949 -33.38 -18.24 -40.82
N GLU A 950 -34.67 -18.57 -40.77
CA GLU A 950 -35.16 -19.88 -40.31
C GLU A 950 -35.93 -20.56 -41.45
N SER A 951 -35.27 -20.62 -42.62
CA SER A 951 -35.71 -21.25 -43.87
C SER A 951 -36.87 -20.53 -44.58
N ALA A 952 -36.94 -19.21 -44.48
CA ALA A 952 -38.03 -18.40 -45.01
C ALA A 952 -37.63 -17.46 -46.15
N ALA A 953 -36.37 -17.01 -46.17
CA ALA A 953 -35.80 -16.20 -47.24
C ALA A 953 -34.29 -16.47 -47.36
N ASP A 954 -33.76 -16.46 -48.58
CA ASP A 954 -32.32 -16.65 -48.82
C ASP A 954 -31.53 -15.35 -48.54
N GLY A 955 -32.21 -14.20 -48.55
CA GLY A 955 -31.61 -12.91 -48.27
C GLY A 955 -32.61 -11.79 -48.03
N LEU A 956 -32.06 -10.61 -47.79
CA LEU A 956 -32.76 -9.33 -47.67
C LEU A 956 -32.36 -8.41 -48.83
N VAL A 957 -33.28 -7.54 -49.22
CA VAL A 957 -33.02 -6.46 -50.17
C VAL A 957 -33.19 -5.13 -49.44
N MET A 958 -32.17 -4.28 -49.48
CA MET A 958 -32.21 -2.94 -48.89
C MET A 958 -32.35 -1.87 -49.95
N ASP A 959 -33.33 -0.99 -49.76
CA ASP A 959 -33.53 0.24 -50.51
C ASP A 959 -33.56 1.42 -49.52
N TYR A 960 -33.40 2.64 -50.03
CA TYR A 960 -33.56 3.87 -49.26
C TYR A 960 -34.30 4.95 -50.06
N SER A 961 -34.80 5.97 -49.37
CA SER A 961 -35.44 7.14 -49.97
C SER A 961 -34.93 8.40 -49.29
N VAL A 962 -34.60 9.41 -50.11
CA VAL A 962 -34.15 10.74 -49.65
C VAL A 962 -35.24 11.80 -49.79
N ASP A 963 -36.35 11.48 -50.46
CA ASP A 963 -37.53 12.33 -50.66
C ASP A 963 -38.76 11.81 -49.90
N GLY A 964 -38.60 10.74 -49.13
CA GLY A 964 -39.65 10.07 -48.37
C GLY A 964 -40.65 9.23 -49.18
N SER A 965 -40.52 9.14 -50.52
CA SER A 965 -41.50 8.49 -51.40
C SER A 965 -40.91 7.56 -52.45
N THR A 966 -39.78 7.91 -53.06
CA THR A 966 -39.12 7.14 -54.11
C THR A 966 -37.99 6.31 -53.50
N PHE A 967 -38.11 4.98 -53.57
CA PHE A 967 -37.07 4.06 -53.11
C PHE A 967 -36.09 3.68 -54.22
N THR A 968 -34.80 3.71 -53.90
CA THR A 968 -33.70 3.31 -54.78
C THR A 968 -32.65 2.52 -53.99
N ASN A 969 -31.82 1.74 -54.67
CA ASN A 969 -30.66 1.07 -54.09
C ASN A 969 -29.34 1.51 -54.74
N ALA A 970 -29.39 2.53 -55.60
CA ALA A 970 -28.22 3.07 -56.28
C ALA A 970 -27.23 3.65 -55.26
N GLY A 971 -25.93 3.37 -55.43
CA GLY A 971 -24.88 3.87 -54.53
C GLY A 971 -24.65 3.05 -53.26
N LEU A 972 -25.55 2.12 -52.90
CA LEU A 972 -25.30 1.19 -51.80
C LEU A 972 -24.23 0.17 -52.18
N ALA A 973 -23.24 -0.02 -51.31
CA ALA A 973 -22.19 -1.02 -51.50
C ALA A 973 -22.76 -2.45 -51.57
N ASN A 974 -23.76 -2.74 -50.74
CA ASN A 974 -24.49 -4.01 -50.72
C ASN A 974 -25.98 -3.73 -50.57
N SER A 975 -26.78 -4.00 -51.61
CA SER A 975 -28.24 -3.92 -51.56
C SER A 975 -28.92 -5.28 -51.46
N ASN A 976 -28.20 -6.38 -51.71
CA ASN A 976 -28.67 -7.74 -51.50
C ASN A 976 -27.82 -8.41 -50.42
N ILE A 977 -28.46 -8.83 -49.34
CA ILE A 977 -27.80 -9.28 -48.11
C ILE A 977 -28.18 -10.75 -47.89
N PRO A 978 -27.26 -11.71 -48.08
CA PRO A 978 -27.56 -13.12 -47.83
C PRO A 978 -27.80 -13.38 -46.34
N LEU A 979 -28.78 -14.21 -46.01
CA LEU A 979 -29.06 -14.62 -44.63
C LEU A 979 -28.51 -16.03 -44.35
N THR A 980 -28.22 -16.29 -43.08
CA THR A 980 -27.83 -17.63 -42.59
C THR A 980 -28.68 -18.04 -41.39
N ALA A 981 -28.54 -19.29 -40.95
CA ALA A 981 -29.26 -19.81 -39.77
C ALA A 981 -28.80 -19.22 -38.43
N ALA A 982 -27.69 -18.47 -38.39
CA ALA A 982 -27.17 -17.80 -37.20
C ALA A 982 -27.42 -16.30 -37.27
N TYR A 983 -27.48 -15.62 -36.11
CA TYR A 983 -27.55 -14.15 -36.09
C TYR A 983 -26.27 -13.55 -36.68
N GLN A 984 -26.45 -12.57 -37.55
CA GLN A 984 -25.38 -11.79 -38.14
C GLN A 984 -25.69 -10.30 -37.97
N LEU A 985 -24.64 -9.51 -37.75
CA LEU A 985 -24.72 -8.05 -37.81
C LEU A 985 -24.74 -7.61 -39.27
N PHE A 986 -25.71 -6.80 -39.63
CA PHE A 986 -25.81 -6.14 -40.93
C PHE A 986 -25.78 -4.64 -40.71
N GLU A 987 -24.81 -3.97 -41.30
CA GLU A 987 -24.70 -2.52 -41.31
C GLU A 987 -24.67 -2.02 -42.75
N THR A 988 -25.51 -1.03 -43.04
CA THR A 988 -25.49 -0.32 -44.31
C THR A 988 -25.05 1.11 -44.06
N ASN A 989 -23.91 1.46 -44.63
CA ASN A 989 -23.31 2.78 -44.52
C ASN A 989 -23.77 3.66 -45.69
N PHE A 990 -24.40 4.79 -45.36
CA PHE A 990 -24.93 5.79 -46.30
C PHE A 990 -24.03 7.02 -46.43
N SER A 991 -22.82 7.05 -45.82
CA SER A 991 -21.88 8.18 -45.91
C SER A 991 -21.53 8.61 -47.33
N THR A 992 -21.56 7.69 -48.30
CA THR A 992 -21.30 8.00 -49.72
C THR A 992 -22.51 8.60 -50.46
N ILE A 993 -23.67 8.64 -49.82
CA ILE A 993 -24.92 9.21 -50.35
C ILE A 993 -25.11 10.56 -49.68
N GLU A 994 -24.61 11.62 -50.32
CA GLU A 994 -24.65 13.00 -49.80
C GLU A 994 -26.05 13.44 -49.33
N ALA A 995 -27.09 13.01 -50.06
CA ALA A 995 -28.49 13.32 -49.74
C ALA A 995 -29.05 12.55 -48.53
N ALA A 996 -28.31 11.60 -47.94
CA ALA A 996 -28.69 10.93 -46.70
C ALA A 996 -28.28 11.74 -45.45
N SER A 997 -27.26 12.60 -45.57
CA SER A 997 -26.84 13.51 -44.50
C SER A 997 -27.83 14.67 -44.36
N ASN A 998 -28.09 15.09 -43.13
CA ASN A 998 -28.94 16.24 -42.79
C ASN A 998 -30.31 16.25 -43.50
N ASN A 999 -31.02 15.11 -43.49
CA ASN A 999 -32.24 14.91 -44.27
C ASN A 999 -33.46 14.61 -43.38
N GLU A 1000 -34.47 15.47 -43.43
CA GLU A 1000 -35.71 15.34 -42.67
C GLU A 1000 -36.58 14.14 -43.10
N ASN A 1001 -36.49 13.71 -44.35
CA ASN A 1001 -37.41 12.75 -44.99
C ASN A 1001 -36.74 11.40 -45.33
N PHE A 1002 -35.68 11.04 -44.62
CA PHE A 1002 -34.92 9.83 -44.92
C PHE A 1002 -35.71 8.56 -44.55
N LYS A 1003 -35.66 7.55 -45.42
CA LYS A 1003 -36.27 6.24 -45.16
C LYS A 1003 -35.37 5.11 -45.58
N VAL A 1004 -35.41 4.01 -44.84
CA VAL A 1004 -34.77 2.73 -45.19
C VAL A 1004 -35.85 1.67 -45.32
N ARG A 1005 -35.80 0.85 -46.36
CA ARG A 1005 -36.74 -0.24 -46.60
C ARG A 1005 -36.01 -1.57 -46.75
N ILE A 1006 -36.45 -2.56 -45.97
CA ILE A 1006 -36.00 -3.94 -46.04
C ILE A 1006 -37.10 -4.80 -46.66
N ARG A 1007 -36.73 -5.57 -47.68
CA ARG A 1007 -37.56 -6.57 -48.35
C ARG A 1007 -36.85 -7.92 -48.33
N PHE A 1008 -37.52 -8.97 -48.80
CA PHE A 1008 -37.02 -10.34 -48.73
C PHE A 1008 -36.74 -10.88 -50.13
N SER A 1009 -35.66 -11.65 -50.27
CA SER A 1009 -35.27 -12.32 -51.51
C SER A 1009 -35.06 -13.82 -51.28
N GLY A 1010 -35.29 -14.63 -52.32
CA GLY A 1010 -35.04 -16.07 -52.29
C GLY A 1010 -35.76 -16.85 -53.38
N GLU A 1011 -35.33 -18.09 -53.60
CA GLU A 1011 -35.80 -18.93 -54.70
C GLU A 1011 -37.28 -19.35 -54.56
N ASN A 1012 -37.80 -19.41 -53.33
CA ASN A 1012 -39.15 -19.92 -53.06
C ASN A 1012 -40.04 -18.97 -52.25
N LEU A 1013 -40.02 -17.68 -52.58
CA LEU A 1013 -40.86 -16.66 -51.94
C LEU A 1013 -42.36 -16.77 -52.29
N SER A 1014 -42.88 -17.85 -52.89
CA SER A 1014 -44.33 -18.00 -53.13
C SER A 1014 -44.98 -19.07 -52.23
N ALA A 1015 -44.18 -19.76 -51.41
CA ALA A 1015 -44.64 -20.86 -50.58
C ALA A 1015 -44.92 -20.45 -49.12
N ASP A 1016 -46.11 -20.80 -48.63
CA ASP A 1016 -46.58 -20.62 -47.25
C ASP A 1016 -46.19 -21.84 -46.39
N ASN A 1017 -44.93 -21.90 -45.95
CA ASN A 1017 -44.34 -23.08 -45.27
C ASN A 1017 -44.27 -22.99 -43.73
N GLY A 1018 -44.76 -21.91 -43.13
CA GLY A 1018 -44.66 -21.70 -41.67
C GLY A 1018 -43.35 -21.10 -41.17
N ASN A 1019 -42.38 -20.86 -42.06
CA ASN A 1019 -41.03 -20.41 -41.73
C ASN A 1019 -40.97 -18.91 -41.40
N ARG A 1020 -39.83 -18.42 -40.88
CA ARG A 1020 -39.67 -17.00 -40.53
C ARG A 1020 -38.25 -16.47 -40.78
N VAL A 1021 -38.13 -15.16 -40.91
CA VAL A 1021 -36.87 -14.42 -40.70
C VAL A 1021 -36.96 -13.73 -39.34
N THR A 1022 -35.92 -13.86 -38.52
CA THR A 1022 -35.90 -13.28 -37.18
C THR A 1022 -34.85 -12.17 -37.10
N PHE A 1023 -35.29 -11.01 -36.62
CA PHE A 1023 -34.49 -9.84 -36.30
C PHE A 1023 -34.38 -9.65 -34.78
N ASN A 1024 -33.43 -8.86 -34.32
CA ASN A 1024 -33.25 -8.56 -32.89
C ASN A 1024 -33.60 -7.11 -32.56
N ASN A 1025 -32.81 -6.16 -33.08
CA ASN A 1025 -33.00 -4.72 -32.94
C ASN A 1025 -32.58 -4.03 -34.23
N PHE A 1026 -32.90 -2.74 -34.32
CA PHE A 1026 -32.50 -1.87 -35.41
C PHE A 1026 -31.92 -0.59 -34.83
N SER A 1027 -30.88 -0.06 -35.46
CA SER A 1027 -30.21 1.18 -35.08
C SER A 1027 -30.02 2.07 -36.30
N ALA A 1028 -30.15 3.38 -36.10
CA ALA A 1028 -29.64 4.40 -36.99
C ALA A 1028 -28.63 5.22 -36.20
N LYS A 1029 -27.38 5.25 -36.65
CA LYS A 1029 -26.26 6.00 -36.06
C LYS A 1029 -25.79 7.06 -37.04
N GLY A 1030 -25.14 8.10 -36.52
CA GLY A 1030 -24.46 9.09 -37.35
C GLY A 1030 -23.57 10.00 -36.53
N VAL A 1031 -22.85 10.85 -37.22
CA VAL A 1031 -21.99 11.89 -36.67
C VAL A 1031 -22.80 13.17 -36.54
N GLU A 1032 -22.87 13.76 -35.35
CA GLU A 1032 -23.52 15.07 -35.19
C GLU A 1032 -22.75 16.13 -36.00
N ILE A 1033 -23.47 16.86 -36.86
CA ILE A 1033 -22.96 18.00 -37.59
C ILE A 1033 -22.86 19.13 -36.57
N PRO A 1034 -21.66 19.63 -36.24
CA PRO A 1034 -21.52 20.66 -35.23
C PRO A 1034 -22.27 21.91 -35.69
N LEU A 1035 -23.38 22.25 -35.01
CA LEU A 1035 -23.85 23.63 -34.98
C LEU A 1035 -22.73 24.40 -34.29
N SER A 1036 -22.08 25.34 -35.00
CA SER A 1036 -21.01 26.16 -34.44
C SER A 1036 -21.36 26.57 -33.01
N ILE A 1037 -20.69 25.96 -32.03
CA ILE A 1037 -20.94 26.26 -30.62
C ILE A 1037 -20.26 27.61 -30.35
N PRO A 1038 -20.96 28.56 -29.70
CA PRO A 1038 -20.32 29.77 -29.24
C PRO A 1038 -19.19 29.40 -28.28
N GLU A 1039 -17.99 29.87 -28.57
CA GLU A 1039 -16.84 29.85 -27.68
C GLU A 1039 -17.28 30.11 -26.23
N ASN A 1040 -17.17 29.09 -25.39
CA ASN A 1040 -17.16 29.32 -23.95
C ASN A 1040 -15.73 29.67 -23.55
N THR A 1041 -15.24 30.82 -24.04
CA THR A 1041 -13.95 31.37 -23.65
C THR A 1041 -14.00 31.71 -22.17
N HIS A 1042 -13.25 30.93 -21.38
CA HIS A 1042 -12.73 31.43 -20.11
C HIS A 1042 -11.82 32.62 -20.43
N LEU A 1043 -11.97 33.73 -19.70
CA LEU A 1043 -11.00 34.82 -19.82
C LEU A 1043 -9.65 34.30 -19.33
N SER A 1044 -8.62 34.47 -20.15
CA SER A 1044 -7.23 34.17 -19.80
C SER A 1044 -6.39 35.43 -19.94
N PHE A 1045 -5.89 35.92 -18.81
CA PHE A 1045 -4.98 37.05 -18.70
C PHE A 1045 -3.59 36.57 -18.28
N LYS A 1046 -2.56 36.87 -19.07
CA LYS A 1046 -1.16 36.59 -18.71
C LYS A 1046 -0.55 37.81 -18.03
N ILE A 1047 0.06 37.62 -16.86
CA ILE A 1047 0.64 38.71 -16.06
C ILE A 1047 2.16 38.56 -15.95
N TYR A 1048 2.92 39.63 -16.21
CA TYR A 1048 4.39 39.60 -16.09
C TYR A 1048 5.03 41.00 -15.95
N PRO A 1049 6.19 41.11 -15.29
CA PRO A 1049 6.83 40.08 -14.48
C PRO A 1049 6.06 39.85 -13.18
N ASN A 1050 6.05 38.62 -12.67
CA ASN A 1050 5.52 38.29 -11.34
C ASN A 1050 6.51 37.35 -10.64
N PRO A 1051 7.33 37.82 -9.69
CA PRO A 1051 7.18 39.09 -8.95
C PRO A 1051 7.48 40.38 -9.75
N ALA A 1052 6.69 41.42 -9.51
CA ALA A 1052 6.83 42.74 -10.12
C ALA A 1052 7.55 43.74 -9.20
N THR A 1053 8.32 44.66 -9.78
CA THR A 1053 8.83 45.84 -9.06
C THR A 1053 7.82 46.98 -9.16
N ASP A 1054 7.83 47.80 -10.20
CA ASP A 1054 6.94 48.99 -10.25
C ASP A 1054 5.78 48.86 -11.22
N VAL A 1055 5.88 47.96 -12.19
CA VAL A 1055 4.89 47.78 -13.26
C VAL A 1055 4.63 46.30 -13.47
N LEU A 1056 3.35 45.94 -13.53
CA LEU A 1056 2.87 44.63 -13.91
C LEU A 1056 2.17 44.75 -15.26
N ASN A 1057 2.65 44.02 -16.27
CA ASN A 1057 1.99 43.94 -17.57
C ASN A 1057 0.91 42.86 -17.52
N VAL A 1058 -0.20 43.09 -18.21
CA VAL A 1058 -1.33 42.19 -18.34
C VAL A 1058 -1.60 42.01 -19.84
N ASN A 1059 -1.13 40.91 -20.40
CA ASN A 1059 -1.31 40.58 -21.81
C ASN A 1059 -2.65 39.86 -22.02
N HIS A 1060 -3.44 40.39 -22.94
CA HIS A 1060 -4.77 39.90 -23.32
C HIS A 1060 -5.18 40.43 -24.71
N SER A 1061 -6.23 39.85 -25.27
CA SER A 1061 -6.88 40.28 -26.52
C SER A 1061 -8.25 40.95 -26.32
N TYR A 1062 -8.78 40.98 -25.09
CA TYR A 1062 -10.12 41.51 -24.78
C TYR A 1062 -10.19 43.05 -24.75
N SER A 1063 -11.35 43.63 -25.06
CA SER A 1063 -11.64 45.06 -24.87
C SER A 1063 -12.19 45.35 -23.47
N ASP A 1064 -12.10 46.60 -23.01
CA ASP A 1064 -12.73 47.10 -21.78
C ASP A 1064 -12.38 46.29 -20.51
N VAL A 1065 -11.11 45.90 -20.38
CA VAL A 1065 -10.61 45.18 -19.20
C VAL A 1065 -10.54 46.11 -17.99
N THR A 1066 -11.14 45.68 -16.89
CA THR A 1066 -11.01 46.33 -15.58
C THR A 1066 -10.20 45.45 -14.64
N PHE A 1067 -9.54 46.07 -13.66
CA PHE A 1067 -8.81 45.34 -12.64
C PHE A 1067 -9.19 45.81 -11.24
N ASN A 1068 -9.13 44.90 -10.27
CA ASN A 1068 -9.17 45.16 -8.85
C ASN A 1068 -8.00 44.43 -8.17
N LEU A 1069 -7.27 45.14 -7.32
CA LEU A 1069 -6.20 44.61 -6.51
C LEU A 1069 -6.68 44.50 -5.07
N PHE A 1070 -6.44 43.35 -4.45
CA PHE A 1070 -6.82 43.04 -3.08
C PHE A 1070 -5.58 42.69 -2.24
N THR A 1071 -5.62 43.04 -0.96
CA THR A 1071 -4.77 42.40 0.05
C THR A 1071 -5.20 40.95 0.26
N ILE A 1072 -4.37 40.13 0.89
CA ILE A 1072 -4.66 38.69 1.11
C ILE A 1072 -5.89 38.45 2.00
N ASP A 1073 -6.26 39.41 2.85
CA ASP A 1073 -7.47 39.43 3.66
C ASP A 1073 -8.71 39.94 2.89
N GLY A 1074 -8.60 40.14 1.57
CA GLY A 1074 -9.72 40.43 0.67
C GLY A 1074 -10.13 41.90 0.61
N LYS A 1075 -9.31 42.84 1.11
CA LYS A 1075 -9.61 44.28 1.04
C LYS A 1075 -9.09 44.87 -0.26
N ILE A 1076 -9.96 45.55 -1.02
CA ILE A 1076 -9.56 46.27 -2.24
C ILE A 1076 -8.63 47.44 -1.88
N ILE A 1077 -7.50 47.52 -2.57
CA ILE A 1077 -6.47 48.56 -2.39
C ILE A 1077 -6.30 49.42 -3.63
N LYS A 1078 -6.57 48.89 -4.83
CA LYS A 1078 -6.44 49.61 -6.10
C LYS A 1078 -7.38 49.01 -7.13
N GLY A 1079 -7.93 49.80 -8.05
CA GLY A 1079 -8.74 49.28 -9.14
C GLY A 1079 -9.03 50.35 -10.18
N GLY A 1080 -9.39 49.92 -11.40
CA GLY A 1080 -9.65 50.83 -12.52
C GLY A 1080 -9.72 50.12 -13.86
N ASN A 1081 -9.74 50.90 -14.93
CA ASN A 1081 -9.59 50.38 -16.29
C ASN A 1081 -8.11 50.06 -16.56
N LEU A 1082 -7.86 48.96 -17.26
CA LEU A 1082 -6.51 48.58 -17.67
C LEU A 1082 -6.11 49.42 -18.90
N GLU A 1083 -5.25 50.42 -18.68
CA GLU A 1083 -4.72 51.27 -19.74
C GLU A 1083 -3.33 50.78 -20.17
N ASN A 1084 -3.09 50.72 -21.49
CA ASN A 1084 -1.82 50.24 -22.07
C ASN A 1084 -1.35 48.85 -21.57
N GLN A 1085 -2.29 47.98 -21.18
CA GLN A 1085 -1.98 46.63 -20.67
C GLN A 1085 -1.05 46.63 -19.44
N GLN A 1086 -1.05 47.69 -18.63
CA GLN A 1086 -0.14 47.83 -17.50
C GLN A 1086 -0.85 48.28 -16.23
N ILE A 1087 -0.38 47.78 -15.09
CA ILE A 1087 -0.79 48.18 -13.75
C ILE A 1087 0.44 48.70 -13.03
N ASN A 1088 0.38 49.97 -12.59
CA ASN A 1088 1.43 50.58 -11.78
C ASN A 1088 1.28 50.13 -10.32
N LEU A 1089 2.36 49.58 -9.75
CA LEU A 1089 2.45 49.07 -8.39
C LEU A 1089 3.47 49.85 -7.53
N SER A 1090 4.05 50.95 -8.01
CA SER A 1090 5.13 51.68 -7.32
C SER A 1090 4.73 52.26 -5.96
N ASP A 1091 3.43 52.44 -5.74
CA ASP A 1091 2.81 52.94 -4.51
C ASP A 1091 2.47 51.84 -3.49
N LEU A 1092 2.71 50.57 -3.83
CA LEU A 1092 2.46 49.42 -2.96
C LEU A 1092 3.73 48.99 -2.22
N GLN A 1093 3.56 48.50 -0.98
CA GLN A 1093 4.64 47.88 -0.22
C GLN A 1093 4.97 46.48 -0.78
N SER A 1094 6.19 46.02 -0.52
CA SER A 1094 6.59 44.63 -0.83
C SER A 1094 5.65 43.65 -0.13
N GLY A 1095 5.11 42.68 -0.87
CA GLY A 1095 4.09 41.77 -0.34
C GLY A 1095 3.31 41.01 -1.42
N ILE A 1096 2.36 40.19 -0.97
CA ILE A 1096 1.47 39.38 -1.83
C ILE A 1096 0.11 40.08 -1.96
N TYR A 1097 -0.39 40.16 -3.19
CA TYR A 1097 -1.69 40.73 -3.51
C TYR A 1097 -2.47 39.80 -4.45
N LEU A 1098 -3.80 39.95 -4.51
CA LEU A 1098 -4.66 39.29 -5.49
C LEU A 1098 -5.11 40.31 -6.53
N LEU A 1099 -4.94 39.98 -7.81
CA LEU A 1099 -5.35 40.79 -8.94
C LEU A 1099 -6.54 40.11 -9.62
N GLN A 1100 -7.72 40.70 -9.53
CA GLN A 1100 -8.88 40.30 -10.30
C GLN A 1100 -8.95 41.13 -11.58
N LEU A 1101 -9.08 40.49 -12.73
CA LEU A 1101 -9.23 41.09 -14.05
C LEU A 1101 -10.60 40.71 -14.60
N THR A 1102 -11.35 41.68 -15.09
CA THR A 1102 -12.75 41.49 -15.54
C THR A 1102 -12.95 42.09 -16.92
N SER A 1103 -13.54 41.33 -17.83
CA SER A 1103 -13.97 41.79 -19.15
C SER A 1103 -15.26 41.04 -19.55
N GLU A 1104 -16.13 41.66 -20.33
CA GLU A 1104 -17.36 41.01 -20.85
C GLU A 1104 -18.24 40.32 -19.78
N GLY A 1105 -18.24 40.85 -18.54
CA GLY A 1105 -19.03 40.30 -17.42
C GLY A 1105 -18.45 39.04 -16.75
N LYS A 1106 -17.25 38.59 -17.16
CA LYS A 1106 -16.50 37.47 -16.57
C LYS A 1106 -15.25 38.00 -15.85
N SER A 1107 -14.77 37.29 -14.84
CA SER A 1107 -13.57 37.69 -14.07
C SER A 1107 -12.59 36.54 -13.84
N GLU A 1108 -11.29 36.80 -13.92
CA GLU A 1108 -10.20 35.90 -13.55
C GLU A 1108 -9.39 36.53 -12.38
N THR A 1109 -8.94 35.74 -11.41
CA THR A 1109 -8.10 36.23 -10.30
C THR A 1109 -6.72 35.59 -10.34
N LYS A 1110 -5.67 36.40 -10.33
CA LYS A 1110 -4.26 35.99 -10.30
C LYS A 1110 -3.59 36.47 -9.01
N LYS A 1111 -2.71 35.65 -8.42
CA LYS A 1111 -1.83 36.07 -7.32
C LYS A 1111 -0.67 36.88 -7.89
N ILE A 1112 -0.37 38.05 -7.32
CA ILE A 1112 0.79 38.87 -7.68
C ILE A 1112 1.71 39.08 -6.48
N ILE A 1113 3.01 39.19 -6.73
CA ILE A 1113 4.03 39.44 -5.72
C ILE A 1113 4.73 40.75 -6.06
N LYS A 1114 4.68 41.73 -5.14
CA LYS A 1114 5.43 43.00 -5.22
C LYS A 1114 6.76 42.83 -4.50
N LYS A 1115 7.87 43.09 -5.20
CA LYS A 1115 9.21 43.17 -4.61
C LYS A 1115 9.42 44.48 -3.86
#